data_AF-A0A372IJ51-F1
#
_entry.id   AF-A0A372IJ51-F1
#
_cell.length_a   1.000
_cell.length_b   1.000
_cell.length_c   1.000
_cell.angle_alpha   90.00
_cell.angle_beta   90.00
_cell.angle_gamma   90.00
#
_symmetry.space_group_name_H-M   'P 1'
#
loop_
_entity.id
_entity.type
_entity.pdbx_description
1 polymer ?
#
loop_
_entity_poly.entity_id
_entity_poly.type
_entity_poly.pdbx_seq_one_letter_code
_entity_poly.pdbx_strand_id
1 'polypeptide(L)'
;MQTSHSRSGWRTNEDVFFAYYPRLLEWAMQITHKDREEAEDLVHDLYFRITRISRSIDAMESIDSYLFKVIRNLYYSRLHREGRDPLNDLSIVDYDSVEQGLAVADRREMLFARAHLRQICRHVCQRKSAARSASVLILRFFLGYYASELMKILQAPRSSVDRSLQVARSEARLFLERPGALRFISQPPQREVAFSAEGEDTQRLFSELREAIFSATEGPCFPASALERRYAADSVALAFTASELAHLVSCRICLDRVNTILHLPLLAERSPEYGLDRDSTSGPGAGGDAEDAGAPIRRRPSAKGPSLRKIERRARELYEHRPESLQIAVDGEVRASQKVSAEKNELHLKLGRKDEPSFIEVFSEQGFCLAYLDVIDPASPDGLEQEERVALSDDRSLIVTLTFAADVPILHVLYRDPVMTERVATETDSARAEGAVAIRETASVASVPLRGIVLRPGRWIRRRADRVFAWMQVWYQLFVRTMNPFLASAAVFALGTAVCLFLWMRSASPMPASAFLQHAEKAEQAQVPSTESRVISQKVRIRTAAQSIERTIHRDSTGRRKPKRHALDRQTAALEAKLAKGGVNWDEPLSAATYENWREHSQIVRDIVRKTGNNLLTLTTTIDDASVTQESLTVRANDFHPVARTVSFRDTGDVEIAELDYAVMPWSDAEPGWFEPMRAAGSGVNGPGVHPLITAHLAALPLTDAQVDEAELGAMLALHQLRADADNRVQIIRRSSGVQVKGIVEDDARKRELEMRLNEVPHVIPAIFTFAELEHQSGFPAGEGGQNPRPVLESDEEKVSPLEKFLLTKGESRDEMSRLANRLSDSADAVDRESSHLAELIHRYAPDRQQLTEAGRTTLDQLIAERKASILAALDEEEHSLAEAGLTDSYTSDIQKTTLDIEEATKQNSKLCDELVFGDAGHSRSAQDILPELAQTIHQLHAVTLQLSPLPPTRTAPRKEQQD
;
A
#
# COMPACT_ATOMS: atom_id res chain seq x y z
N MET A 1 55.87 46.57 15.97
CA MET A 1 56.24 45.63 14.89
C MET A 1 55.17 44.55 14.83
N GLN A 2 54.08 44.81 14.10
CA GLN A 2 53.09 43.78 13.79
C GLN A 2 52.66 44.03 12.34
N THR A 3 53.22 43.20 11.48
CA THR A 3 53.01 43.19 10.04
C THR A 3 51.60 42.71 9.75
N SER A 4 50.87 43.57 9.06
CA SER A 4 49.79 43.25 8.13
C SER A 4 49.99 41.92 7.42
N HIS A 5 49.02 41.00 7.55
CA HIS A 5 48.70 40.03 6.51
C HIS A 5 47.20 40.13 6.21
N SER A 6 46.90 40.93 5.20
CA SER A 6 45.69 40.86 4.41
C SER A 6 45.60 39.50 3.71
N ARG A 7 44.48 38.78 3.91
CA ARG A 7 43.85 37.85 2.95
C ARG A 7 42.56 37.32 3.57
N SER A 8 41.52 38.15 3.66
CA SER A 8 40.16 37.66 3.93
C SER A 8 39.54 37.19 2.62
N GLY A 9 39.98 36.02 2.16
CA GLY A 9 39.19 35.23 1.23
C GLY A 9 38.01 34.67 2.00
N TRP A 10 36.79 34.98 1.57
CA TRP A 10 35.58 34.38 2.11
C TRP A 10 35.76 32.87 2.13
N ARG A 11 35.60 32.25 3.31
CA ARG A 11 35.67 30.79 3.42
C ARG A 11 34.44 30.22 2.72
N THR A 12 34.64 29.15 1.96
CA THR A 12 33.49 28.40 1.42
C THR A 12 32.72 27.78 2.58
N ASN A 13 31.43 27.49 2.40
CA ASN A 13 30.64 26.81 3.43
C ASN A 13 31.24 25.44 3.81
N GLU A 14 31.92 24.77 2.87
CA GLU A 14 32.71 23.55 3.14
C GLU A 14 33.90 23.82 4.05
N ASP A 15 34.70 24.86 3.79
CA ASP A 15 35.83 25.23 4.66
C ASP A 15 35.37 25.53 6.10
N VAL A 16 34.23 26.20 6.24
CA VAL A 16 33.62 26.49 7.55
C VAL A 16 33.19 25.19 8.22
N PHE A 17 32.52 24.28 7.51
CA PHE A 17 32.12 22.98 8.06
C PHE A 17 33.32 22.20 8.60
N PHE A 18 34.39 22.05 7.82
CA PHE A 18 35.55 21.26 8.26
C PHE A 18 36.30 21.90 9.43
N ALA A 19 36.32 23.23 9.51
CA ALA A 19 36.86 23.91 10.68
C ALA A 19 36.03 23.63 11.96
N TYR A 20 34.72 23.47 11.82
CA TYR A 20 33.79 23.24 12.91
C TYR A 20 33.52 21.76 13.24
N TYR A 21 33.93 20.83 12.37
CA TYR A 21 33.64 19.40 12.47
C TYR A 21 33.88 18.79 13.87
N PRO A 22 35.01 19.02 14.56
CA PRO A 22 35.23 18.44 15.89
C PRO A 22 34.18 18.88 16.92
N ARG A 23 33.73 20.14 16.83
CA ARG A 23 32.75 20.73 17.73
C ARG A 23 31.33 20.29 17.38
N LEU A 24 31.02 20.15 16.09
CA LEU A 24 29.75 19.59 15.62
C LEU A 24 29.58 18.16 16.10
N LEU A 25 30.64 17.35 16.02
CA LEU A 25 30.64 15.98 16.52
C LEU A 25 30.48 15.93 18.04
N GLU A 26 31.12 16.85 18.79
CA GLU A 26 30.93 16.94 20.24
C GLU A 26 29.47 17.26 20.61
N TRP A 27 28.83 18.22 19.92
CA TRP A 27 27.42 18.53 20.13
C TRP A 27 26.51 17.38 19.75
N ALA A 28 26.74 16.73 18.61
CA ALA A 28 25.98 15.57 18.18
C ALA A 28 26.08 14.43 19.20
N MET A 29 27.30 14.12 19.69
CA MET A 29 27.54 13.13 20.75
C MET A 29 26.79 13.43 22.05
N GLN A 30 26.58 14.70 22.40
CA GLN A 30 25.80 15.08 23.58
C GLN A 30 24.30 14.83 23.37
N ILE A 31 23.81 15.07 22.15
CA ILE A 31 22.40 14.95 21.79
C ILE A 31 22.00 13.47 21.59
N THR A 32 22.85 12.66 20.97
CA THR A 32 22.62 11.23 20.69
C THR A 32 23.00 10.30 21.85
N HIS A 33 23.02 10.81 23.09
CA HIS A 33 23.36 10.02 24.29
C HIS A 33 24.70 9.25 24.22
N LYS A 34 25.69 9.81 23.50
CA LYS A 34 27.02 9.23 23.22
C LYS A 34 27.04 8.05 22.24
N ASP A 35 25.97 7.83 21.48
CA ASP A 35 26.06 6.99 20.29
C ASP A 35 26.90 7.72 19.24
N ARG A 36 28.05 7.13 18.93
CA ARG A 36 29.02 7.70 18.00
C ARG A 36 28.59 7.56 16.55
N GLU A 37 27.98 6.44 16.19
CA GLU A 37 27.55 6.23 14.81
C GLU A 37 26.43 7.20 14.47
N GLU A 38 25.45 7.32 15.38
CA GLU A 38 24.33 8.24 15.21
C GLU A 38 24.80 9.71 15.18
N ALA A 39 25.76 10.07 16.03
CA ALA A 39 26.35 11.41 16.06
C ALA A 39 27.09 11.74 14.77
N GLU A 40 27.90 10.81 14.25
CA GLU A 40 28.61 10.99 12.98
C GLU A 40 27.62 11.14 11.83
N ASP A 41 26.56 10.32 11.78
CA ASP A 41 25.51 10.43 10.78
C ASP A 41 24.74 11.76 10.86
N LEU A 42 24.52 12.29 12.06
CA LEU A 42 23.85 13.58 12.25
C LEU A 42 24.70 14.74 11.70
N VAL A 43 26.01 14.68 11.92
CA VAL A 43 26.97 15.66 11.40
C VAL A 43 27.11 15.54 9.88
N HIS A 44 27.00 14.33 9.32
CA HIS A 44 26.95 14.13 7.87
C HIS A 44 25.71 14.76 7.25
N ASP A 45 24.54 14.57 7.86
CA ASP A 45 23.32 15.21 7.36
C ASP A 45 23.41 16.74 7.39
N LEU A 46 24.09 17.29 8.40
CA LEU A 46 24.39 18.71 8.47
C LEU A 46 25.30 19.19 7.31
N TYR A 47 26.31 18.40 6.92
CA TYR A 47 27.18 18.75 5.79
C TYR A 47 26.37 19.03 4.52
N PHE A 48 25.40 18.16 4.21
CA PHE A 48 24.56 18.31 3.02
C PHE A 48 23.73 19.59 3.05
N ARG A 49 23.25 19.99 4.22
CA ARG A 49 22.51 21.25 4.37
C ARG A 49 23.43 22.43 4.12
N ILE A 50 24.59 22.45 4.78
CA ILE A 50 25.56 23.54 4.72
C ILE A 50 26.13 23.76 3.32
N THR A 51 26.41 22.69 2.59
CA THR A 51 26.97 22.76 1.23
C THR A 51 25.98 23.26 0.19
N ARG A 52 24.67 23.17 0.44
CA ARG A 52 23.62 23.59 -0.51
C ARG A 52 23.06 24.98 -0.23
N ILE A 53 23.29 25.51 0.96
CA ILE A 53 22.90 26.86 1.32
C ILE A 53 23.71 27.85 0.45
N SER A 54 23.00 28.67 -0.33
CA SER A 54 23.61 29.66 -1.23
C SER A 54 24.20 30.87 -0.49
N ARG A 55 23.75 31.12 0.74
CA ARG A 55 24.27 32.19 1.62
C ARG A 55 25.56 31.74 2.31
N SER A 56 26.52 32.66 2.45
CA SER A 56 27.74 32.39 3.21
C SER A 56 27.41 32.35 4.70
N ILE A 57 27.67 31.21 5.34
CA ILE A 57 27.45 31.03 6.79
C ILE A 57 28.42 31.89 7.59
N ASP A 58 29.58 32.21 7.01
CA ASP A 58 30.61 33.07 7.60
C ASP A 58 30.12 34.51 7.86
N ALA A 59 29.02 34.92 7.20
CA ALA A 59 28.42 36.25 7.36
C ALA A 59 27.38 36.34 8.50
N MET A 60 27.07 35.23 9.20
CA MET A 60 26.04 35.19 10.24
C MET A 60 26.60 35.68 11.59
N GLU A 61 25.82 36.47 12.35
CA GLU A 61 26.26 37.04 13.64
C GLU A 61 26.67 35.99 14.70
N SER A 62 26.09 34.79 14.66
CA SER A 62 26.48 33.67 15.54
C SER A 62 26.44 32.33 14.80
N ILE A 63 27.57 31.97 14.19
CA ILE A 63 27.77 30.67 13.51
C ILE A 63 27.51 29.51 14.49
N ASP A 64 28.00 29.61 15.72
CA ASP A 64 27.85 28.57 16.74
C ASP A 64 26.38 28.28 17.06
N SER A 65 25.59 29.33 17.30
CA SER A 65 24.16 29.20 17.64
C SER A 65 23.37 28.62 16.48
N TYR A 66 23.69 29.05 15.26
CA TYR A 66 23.05 28.54 14.05
C TYR A 66 23.35 27.04 13.85
N LEU A 67 24.63 26.66 13.84
CA LEU A 67 25.04 25.27 13.61
C LEU A 67 24.50 24.32 14.68
N PHE A 68 24.49 24.75 15.95
CA PHE A 68 23.88 23.98 17.03
C PHE A 68 22.36 23.84 16.85
N LYS A 69 21.66 24.93 16.49
CA LYS A 69 20.21 24.90 16.21
C LYS A 69 19.90 23.89 15.09
N VAL A 70 20.66 23.90 13.99
CA VAL A 70 20.42 23.00 12.85
C VAL A 70 20.69 21.54 13.21
N ILE A 71 21.78 21.22 13.92
CA ILE A 71 22.04 19.85 14.41
C ILE A 71 20.92 19.36 15.33
N ARG A 72 20.45 20.21 16.24
CA ARG A 72 19.36 19.88 17.14
C ARG A 72 18.05 19.63 16.37
N ASN A 73 17.74 20.48 15.38
CA ASN A 73 16.56 20.31 14.53
C ASN A 73 16.62 19.03 13.70
N LEU A 74 17.80 18.69 13.17
CA LEU A 74 18.06 17.41 12.49
C LEU A 74 17.74 16.20 13.38
N TYR A 75 18.18 16.26 14.64
CA TYR A 75 17.92 15.18 15.60
C TYR A 75 16.43 15.07 15.94
N TYR A 76 15.75 16.19 16.17
CA TYR A 76 14.30 16.19 16.39
C TYR A 76 13.53 15.64 15.18
N SER A 77 13.92 16.02 13.96
CA SER A 77 13.33 15.47 12.73
C SER A 77 13.46 13.95 12.67
N ARG A 78 14.63 13.39 13.02
CA ARG A 78 14.81 11.92 13.09
C ARG A 78 13.90 11.25 14.12
N LEU A 79 13.86 11.77 15.36
CA LEU A 79 13.02 11.22 16.44
C LEU A 79 11.53 11.18 16.08
N HIS A 80 11.04 12.21 15.39
CA HIS A 80 9.63 12.26 14.95
C HIS A 80 9.33 11.30 13.79
N ARG A 81 10.34 10.90 13.01
CA ARG A 81 10.20 10.00 11.86
C ARG A 81 10.27 8.52 12.22
N GLU A 82 11.09 8.14 13.20
CA GLU A 82 11.22 6.75 13.68
C GLU A 82 9.91 6.15 14.23
N GLY A 83 8.89 6.98 14.49
CA GLY A 83 7.59 6.54 14.98
C GLY A 83 6.42 6.59 13.99
N ARG A 84 6.56 7.24 12.81
CA ARG A 84 5.41 7.59 11.95
C ARG A 84 5.79 7.85 10.49
N ASP A 85 6.12 6.81 9.73
CA ASP A 85 6.04 6.90 8.26
C ASP A 85 4.86 6.03 7.75
N PRO A 86 3.61 6.53 7.82
CA PRO A 86 2.41 5.78 7.45
C PRO A 86 2.22 5.60 5.93
N LEU A 87 3.11 6.11 5.08
CA LEU A 87 2.87 6.23 3.63
C LEU A 87 3.82 5.44 2.72
N ASN A 88 4.85 4.76 3.23
CA ASN A 88 5.88 4.16 2.36
C ASN A 88 5.99 2.63 2.54
N ASP A 89 5.16 1.86 1.83
CA ASP A 89 5.42 0.43 1.51
C ASP A 89 6.29 0.35 0.23
N LEU A 90 7.50 0.90 0.28
CA LEU A 90 8.45 0.77 -0.83
C LEU A 90 9.08 -0.63 -0.82
N SER A 91 9.06 -1.30 -1.98
CA SER A 91 9.80 -2.54 -2.17
C SER A 91 11.30 -2.24 -2.24
N ILE A 92 12.14 -3.21 -1.87
CA ILE A 92 13.60 -3.05 -1.91
C ILE A 92 14.12 -2.63 -3.30
N VAL A 93 13.40 -2.96 -4.38
CA VAL A 93 13.74 -2.62 -5.77
C VAL A 93 13.37 -1.18 -6.16
N ASP A 94 12.48 -0.53 -5.41
CA ASP A 94 12.06 0.85 -5.69
C ASP A 94 13.16 1.84 -5.31
N TYR A 95 14.02 1.46 -4.35
CA TYR A 95 15.19 2.24 -3.99
C TYR A 95 16.14 2.42 -5.16
N ASP A 96 16.86 3.53 -5.10
CA ASP A 96 17.80 3.92 -6.13
C ASP A 96 19.08 3.06 -6.15
N SER A 97 19.46 2.52 -4.99
CA SER A 97 20.58 1.58 -4.88
C SER A 97 20.32 0.51 -3.82
N VAL A 98 21.03 -0.61 -3.93
CA VAL A 98 21.04 -1.66 -2.90
C VAL A 98 21.48 -1.12 -1.54
N GLU A 99 22.49 -0.24 -1.53
CA GLU A 99 23.01 0.36 -0.29
C GLU A 99 21.92 1.16 0.45
N GLN A 100 21.14 1.95 -0.30
CA GLN A 100 20.06 2.73 0.27
C GLN A 100 18.92 1.85 0.81
N GLY A 101 18.49 0.86 0.04
CA GLY A 101 17.45 -0.06 0.48
C GLY A 101 17.82 -0.83 1.75
N LEU A 102 19.09 -1.25 1.86
CA LEU A 102 19.60 -1.94 3.06
C LEU A 102 19.80 -1.00 4.25
N ALA A 103 20.10 0.29 4.00
CA ALA A 103 20.25 1.27 5.07
C ALA A 103 18.91 1.58 5.78
N VAL A 104 17.80 1.49 5.04
CA VAL A 104 16.43 1.73 5.55
C VAL A 104 15.82 0.46 6.16
N ALA A 105 16.19 -0.72 5.69
CA ALA A 105 15.64 -1.99 6.19
C ALA A 105 15.97 -2.23 7.66
N ASP A 106 14.94 -2.51 8.47
CA ASP A 106 15.08 -2.87 9.88
C ASP A 106 15.73 -4.24 10.04
N ARG A 107 16.31 -4.53 11.23
CA ARG A 107 17.02 -5.80 11.53
C ARG A 107 16.19 -7.06 11.25
N ARG A 108 14.86 -6.97 11.30
CA ARG A 108 13.93 -8.07 11.03
C ARG A 108 13.55 -8.19 9.55
N GLU A 109 13.41 -7.07 8.85
CA GLU A 109 13.18 -7.02 7.41
C GLU A 109 14.44 -7.37 6.62
N MET A 110 15.60 -7.20 7.23
CA MET A 110 16.91 -7.47 6.65
C MET A 110 16.99 -8.89 6.05
N LEU A 111 16.42 -9.92 6.69
CA LEU A 111 16.42 -11.28 6.15
C LEU A 111 15.64 -11.37 4.82
N PHE A 112 14.43 -10.79 4.77
CA PHE A 112 13.60 -10.74 3.57
C PHE A 112 14.23 -9.86 2.49
N ALA A 113 14.77 -8.69 2.85
CA ALA A 113 15.47 -7.81 1.94
C ALA A 113 16.67 -8.51 1.27
N ARG A 114 17.47 -9.26 2.03
CA ARG A 114 18.60 -10.05 1.50
C ARG A 114 18.13 -11.15 0.54
N ALA A 115 17.04 -11.87 0.87
CA ALA A 115 16.46 -12.87 -0.01
C ALA A 115 15.93 -12.26 -1.32
N HIS A 116 15.18 -11.16 -1.23
CA HIS A 116 14.64 -10.43 -2.37
C HIS A 116 15.77 -9.88 -3.26
N LEU A 117 16.85 -9.33 -2.69
CA LEU A 117 17.99 -8.84 -3.46
C LEU A 117 18.65 -9.95 -4.31
N ARG A 118 18.81 -11.15 -3.74
CA ARG A 118 19.32 -12.31 -4.49
C ARG A 118 18.35 -12.72 -5.61
N GLN A 119 17.05 -12.74 -5.32
CA GLN A 119 16.01 -13.07 -6.31
C GLN A 119 15.96 -12.06 -7.46
N ILE A 120 15.97 -10.76 -7.17
CA ILE A 120 16.08 -9.69 -8.17
C ILE A 120 17.35 -9.86 -8.99
N CYS A 121 18.50 -10.12 -8.34
CA CYS A 121 19.78 -10.29 -9.03
C CYS A 121 19.74 -11.46 -10.03
N ARG A 122 19.16 -12.61 -9.64
CA ARG A 122 18.96 -13.74 -10.57
C ARG A 122 18.09 -13.33 -11.76
N HIS A 123 16.95 -12.70 -11.48
CA HIS A 123 15.99 -12.28 -12.49
C HIS A 123 16.62 -11.33 -13.51
N VAL A 124 17.27 -10.25 -13.07
CA VAL A 124 17.87 -9.28 -13.99
C VAL A 124 19.04 -9.88 -14.77
N CYS A 125 19.79 -10.82 -14.17
CA CYS A 125 20.87 -11.53 -14.87
C CYS A 125 20.33 -12.47 -15.96
N GLN A 126 19.17 -13.09 -15.76
CA GLN A 126 18.50 -13.88 -16.79
C GLN A 126 17.93 -12.98 -17.90
N ARG A 127 17.37 -11.82 -17.50
CA ARG A 127 16.60 -10.95 -18.39
C ARG A 127 17.44 -10.00 -19.25
N LYS A 128 18.65 -9.65 -18.82
CA LYS A 128 19.50 -8.60 -19.43
C LYS A 128 19.76 -8.76 -20.93
N SER A 129 19.88 -10.00 -21.44
CA SER A 129 20.16 -10.26 -22.86
C SER A 129 18.93 -10.08 -23.75
N ALA A 130 17.73 -10.23 -23.17
CA ALA A 130 16.45 -10.12 -23.86
C ALA A 130 15.77 -8.75 -23.66
N ALA A 131 16.10 -7.98 -22.61
CA ALA A 131 15.59 -6.64 -22.41
C ALA A 131 16.67 -5.66 -21.94
N ARG A 132 16.74 -4.50 -22.64
CA ARG A 132 17.65 -3.41 -22.29
C ARG A 132 17.36 -2.85 -20.88
N SER A 133 16.09 -2.80 -20.48
CA SER A 133 15.63 -2.31 -19.17
C SER A 133 16.32 -3.03 -18.00
N ALA A 134 16.47 -4.35 -18.07
CA ALA A 134 17.18 -5.13 -17.06
C ALA A 134 18.66 -4.72 -16.92
N SER A 135 19.34 -4.42 -18.04
CA SER A 135 20.72 -3.91 -18.00
C SER A 135 20.81 -2.51 -17.38
N VAL A 136 19.82 -1.65 -17.63
CA VAL A 136 19.73 -0.32 -17.01
C VAL A 136 19.53 -0.45 -15.49
N LEU A 137 18.69 -1.37 -15.04
CA LEU A 137 18.49 -1.65 -13.62
C LEU A 137 19.77 -2.18 -12.96
N ILE A 138 20.52 -3.07 -13.62
CA ILE A 138 21.83 -3.54 -13.13
C ILE A 138 22.78 -2.37 -12.88
N LEU A 139 22.92 -1.46 -13.84
CA LEU A 139 23.79 -0.30 -13.69
C LEU A 139 23.31 0.62 -12.54
N ARG A 140 22.03 0.97 -12.50
CA ARG A 140 21.49 1.91 -11.51
C ARG A 140 21.50 1.35 -10.09
N PHE A 141 20.93 0.16 -9.92
CA PHE A 141 20.57 -0.38 -8.61
C PHE A 141 21.72 -1.15 -7.96
N PHE A 142 22.39 -2.04 -8.72
CA PHE A 142 23.45 -2.90 -8.18
C PHE A 142 24.86 -2.29 -8.31
N LEU A 143 25.12 -1.52 -9.38
CA LEU A 143 26.44 -0.96 -9.66
C LEU A 143 26.58 0.52 -9.28
N GLY A 144 25.49 1.16 -8.85
CA GLY A 144 25.51 2.52 -8.30
C GLY A 144 25.78 3.62 -9.34
N TYR A 145 25.40 3.41 -10.60
CA TYR A 145 25.49 4.47 -11.63
C TYR A 145 24.34 5.47 -11.47
N TYR A 146 24.66 6.76 -11.55
CA TYR A 146 23.66 7.81 -11.56
C TYR A 146 22.99 7.92 -12.92
N ALA A 147 21.76 8.41 -12.97
CA ALA A 147 21.04 8.48 -14.23
C ALA A 147 21.66 9.46 -15.24
N SER A 148 22.35 10.52 -14.80
CA SER A 148 23.19 11.35 -15.67
C SER A 148 24.39 10.58 -16.27
N GLU A 149 24.92 9.57 -15.58
CA GLU A 149 25.96 8.67 -16.09
C GLU A 149 25.36 7.63 -17.06
N LEU A 150 24.18 7.11 -16.74
CA LEU A 150 23.44 6.20 -17.63
C LEU A 150 23.14 6.84 -18.97
N MET A 151 22.76 8.13 -19.00
CA MET A 151 22.56 8.87 -20.25
C MET A 151 23.83 8.87 -21.12
N LYS A 152 25.01 9.03 -20.50
CA LYS A 152 26.30 9.00 -21.21
C LYS A 152 26.64 7.60 -21.71
N ILE A 153 26.47 6.56 -20.88
CA ILE A 153 26.76 5.16 -21.22
C ILE A 153 25.81 4.65 -22.31
N LEU A 154 24.51 4.93 -22.17
CA LEU A 154 23.49 4.44 -23.09
C LEU A 154 23.38 5.32 -24.35
N GLN A 155 24.01 6.51 -24.35
CA GLN A 155 23.82 7.57 -25.35
C GLN A 155 22.34 7.83 -25.61
N ALA A 156 21.55 7.91 -24.53
CA ALA A 156 20.09 8.00 -24.54
C ALA A 156 19.60 9.21 -23.74
N PRO A 157 18.47 9.82 -24.12
CA PRO A 157 17.89 10.93 -23.37
C PRO A 157 17.39 10.47 -21.99
N ARG A 158 17.27 11.43 -21.05
CA ARG A 158 16.89 11.16 -19.66
C ARG A 158 15.56 10.40 -19.56
N SER A 159 14.56 10.83 -20.33
CA SER A 159 13.24 10.20 -20.42
C SER A 159 13.28 8.72 -20.78
N SER A 160 14.22 8.30 -21.66
CA SER A 160 14.39 6.89 -22.04
C SER A 160 15.01 6.05 -20.92
N VAL A 161 15.97 6.62 -20.18
CA VAL A 161 16.58 5.99 -19.01
C VAL A 161 15.53 5.77 -17.92
N ASP A 162 14.77 6.82 -17.58
CA ASP A 162 13.73 6.76 -16.57
C ASP A 162 12.64 5.73 -16.92
N ARG A 163 12.20 5.70 -18.19
CA ARG A 163 11.24 4.69 -18.66
C ARG A 163 11.80 3.27 -18.55
N SER A 164 13.07 3.08 -18.89
CA SER A 164 13.73 1.77 -18.77
C SER A 164 13.81 1.30 -17.32
N LEU A 165 14.09 2.21 -16.38
CA LEU A 165 14.10 1.93 -14.95
C LEU A 165 12.70 1.61 -14.43
N GLN A 166 11.69 2.38 -14.81
CA GLN A 166 10.30 2.13 -14.42
C GLN A 166 9.83 0.75 -14.87
N VAL A 167 10.07 0.41 -16.15
CA VAL A 167 9.72 -0.92 -16.70
C VAL A 167 10.46 -2.02 -15.93
N ALA A 168 11.77 -1.90 -15.74
CA ALA A 168 12.56 -2.91 -15.03
C ALA A 168 12.13 -3.10 -13.56
N ARG A 169 11.81 -2.00 -12.85
CA ARG A 169 11.31 -2.05 -11.48
C ARG A 169 9.95 -2.71 -11.39
N SER A 170 9.03 -2.38 -12.29
CA SER A 170 7.70 -3.00 -12.35
C SER A 170 7.78 -4.51 -12.63
N GLU A 171 8.64 -4.93 -13.56
CA GLU A 171 8.88 -6.34 -13.89
C GLU A 171 9.51 -7.09 -12.69
N ALA A 172 10.52 -6.50 -12.05
CA ALA A 172 11.16 -7.10 -10.88
C ALA A 172 10.20 -7.20 -9.67
N ARG A 173 9.32 -6.21 -9.46
CA ARG A 173 8.28 -6.26 -8.41
C ARG A 173 7.31 -7.40 -8.68
N LEU A 174 6.79 -7.49 -9.90
CA LEU A 174 5.90 -8.57 -10.31
C LEU A 174 6.57 -9.95 -10.14
N PHE A 175 7.87 -10.06 -10.44
CA PHE A 175 8.63 -11.29 -10.23
C PHE A 175 8.79 -11.68 -8.75
N LEU A 176 8.92 -10.71 -7.85
CA LEU A 176 8.96 -10.96 -6.41
C LEU A 176 7.60 -11.41 -5.87
N GLU A 177 6.52 -10.73 -6.27
CA GLU A 177 5.17 -11.00 -5.79
C GLU A 177 4.57 -12.28 -6.41
N ARG A 178 4.82 -12.52 -7.70
CA ARG A 178 4.27 -13.65 -8.47
C ARG A 178 5.29 -14.17 -9.50
N PRO A 179 6.24 -15.03 -9.10
CA PRO A 179 7.28 -15.54 -10.00
C PRO A 179 6.73 -16.23 -11.26
N GLY A 180 5.56 -16.87 -11.17
CA GLY A 180 4.90 -17.59 -12.27
C GLY A 180 4.09 -16.70 -13.23
N ALA A 181 3.84 -15.43 -12.90
CA ALA A 181 3.08 -14.52 -13.76
C ALA A 181 3.85 -14.07 -15.01
N LEU A 182 5.19 -14.15 -14.97
CA LEU A 182 6.06 -13.80 -16.09
C LEU A 182 6.44 -15.04 -16.90
N ARG A 183 5.78 -15.26 -18.05
CA ARG A 183 6.15 -16.31 -19.00
C ARG A 183 7.10 -15.76 -20.08
N PHE A 184 8.32 -16.26 -20.12
CA PHE A 184 9.33 -15.86 -21.11
C PHE A 184 9.32 -16.81 -22.30
N ILE A 185 9.06 -16.28 -23.51
CA ILE A 185 9.13 -17.05 -24.75
C ILE A 185 10.60 -17.22 -25.13
N SER A 186 11.08 -18.47 -25.12
CA SER A 186 12.45 -18.89 -25.46
C SER A 186 13.49 -18.55 -24.39
N GLN A 187 13.71 -19.45 -23.42
CA GLN A 187 14.91 -19.42 -22.59
C GLN A 187 16.02 -20.27 -23.24
N PRO A 188 17.17 -19.69 -23.62
CA PRO A 188 18.37 -20.49 -23.80
C PRO A 188 18.80 -21.10 -22.46
N PRO A 189 19.46 -22.27 -22.43
CA PRO A 189 19.95 -22.87 -21.19
C PRO A 189 20.99 -21.93 -20.56
N GLN A 190 20.61 -21.21 -19.51
CA GLN A 190 21.45 -20.22 -18.86
C GLN A 190 22.12 -20.78 -17.60
N ARG A 191 23.30 -20.24 -17.32
CA ARG A 191 24.13 -20.61 -16.18
C ARG A 191 23.48 -20.07 -14.91
N GLU A 192 23.05 -20.95 -14.01
CA GLU A 192 22.45 -20.53 -12.74
C GLU A 192 23.45 -19.71 -11.92
N VAL A 193 22.99 -18.54 -11.48
CA VAL A 193 23.73 -17.67 -10.57
C VAL A 193 23.58 -18.24 -9.16
N ALA A 194 24.64 -18.89 -8.68
CA ALA A 194 24.72 -19.44 -7.33
C ALA A 194 25.08 -18.36 -6.31
N PHE A 195 24.43 -18.41 -5.15
CA PHE A 195 24.70 -17.57 -3.99
C PHE A 195 25.12 -18.47 -2.82
N SER A 196 26.06 -18.02 -1.99
CA SER A 196 26.49 -18.69 -0.78
C SER A 196 25.42 -18.54 0.32
N ALA A 197 25.18 -19.62 1.07
CA ALA A 197 24.18 -19.64 2.15
C ALA A 197 24.57 -18.83 3.41
N GLU A 198 25.82 -18.36 3.50
CA GLU A 198 26.44 -17.91 4.76
C GLU A 198 26.58 -16.38 4.94
N GLY A 199 25.87 -15.57 4.14
CA GLY A 199 26.01 -14.11 4.20
C GLY A 199 25.13 -13.43 5.25
N GLU A 200 25.52 -13.45 6.54
CA GLU A 200 24.92 -12.58 7.58
C GLU A 200 25.41 -11.12 7.51
N ASP A 201 26.50 -10.86 6.80
CA ASP A 201 27.14 -9.54 6.69
C ASP A 201 26.70 -8.82 5.39
N THR A 202 26.23 -7.58 5.56
CA THR A 202 25.72 -6.69 4.50
C THR A 202 26.80 -6.34 3.46
N GLN A 203 28.06 -6.18 3.86
CA GLN A 203 29.17 -5.90 2.93
C GLN A 203 29.52 -7.13 2.07
N ARG A 204 29.44 -8.33 2.65
CA ARG A 204 29.63 -9.58 1.91
C ARG A 204 28.53 -9.79 0.89
N LEU A 205 27.27 -9.53 1.25
CA LEU A 205 26.15 -9.63 0.32
C LEU A 205 26.33 -8.69 -0.88
N PHE A 206 26.73 -7.44 -0.65
CA PHE A 206 26.95 -6.50 -1.77
C PHE A 206 28.03 -7.01 -2.74
N SER A 207 29.14 -7.53 -2.18
CA SER A 207 30.22 -8.13 -2.96
C SER A 207 29.74 -9.35 -3.74
N GLU A 208 28.95 -10.22 -3.08
CA GLU A 208 28.35 -11.41 -3.66
C GLU A 208 27.42 -11.09 -4.84
N LEU A 209 26.52 -10.11 -4.69
CA LEU A 209 25.61 -9.66 -5.76
C LEU A 209 26.39 -9.13 -6.98
N ARG A 210 27.48 -8.40 -6.75
CA ARG A 210 28.34 -7.90 -7.84
C ARG A 210 29.08 -9.04 -8.53
N GLU A 211 29.69 -9.95 -7.78
CA GLU A 211 30.34 -11.14 -8.35
C GLU A 211 29.35 -11.98 -9.16
N ALA A 212 28.12 -12.14 -8.67
CA ALA A 212 27.03 -12.79 -9.40
C ALA A 212 26.76 -12.13 -10.76
N ILE A 213 26.63 -10.80 -10.82
CA ILE A 213 26.43 -10.06 -12.07
C ILE A 213 27.62 -10.25 -13.03
N PHE A 214 28.84 -10.11 -12.53
CA PHE A 214 30.04 -10.19 -13.36
C PHE A 214 30.36 -11.63 -13.83
N SER A 215 29.98 -12.65 -13.05
CA SER A 215 30.10 -14.05 -13.43
C SER A 215 29.08 -14.48 -14.50
N ALA A 216 27.95 -13.77 -14.59
CA ALA A 216 26.92 -13.99 -15.60
C ALA A 216 27.23 -13.30 -16.96
N THR A 217 28.49 -13.02 -17.29
CA THR A 217 28.85 -12.38 -18.57
C THR A 217 28.55 -13.29 -19.76
N GLU A 218 27.89 -12.75 -20.78
CA GLU A 218 27.61 -13.44 -22.05
C GLU A 218 28.30 -12.72 -23.21
N GLY A 219 28.78 -13.46 -24.22
CA GLY A 219 29.39 -12.90 -25.43
C GLY A 219 30.87 -12.47 -25.28
N PRO A 220 31.54 -12.17 -26.41
CA PRO A 220 32.95 -11.77 -26.43
C PRO A 220 33.16 -10.32 -25.98
N CYS A 221 34.32 -10.05 -25.38
CA CYS A 221 34.72 -8.69 -24.98
C CYS A 221 34.83 -7.75 -26.19
N PHE A 222 34.41 -6.49 -26.01
CA PHE A 222 34.59 -5.46 -27.02
C PHE A 222 36.08 -5.11 -27.19
N PRO A 223 36.59 -5.01 -28.43
CA PRO A 223 37.91 -4.48 -28.66
C PRO A 223 37.95 -2.98 -28.28
N ALA A 224 39.08 -2.52 -27.73
CA ALA A 224 39.23 -1.15 -27.23
C ALA A 224 38.82 -0.10 -28.28
N SER A 225 39.31 -0.27 -29.51
CA SER A 225 39.04 0.61 -30.64
C SER A 225 37.58 0.62 -31.10
N ALA A 226 36.76 -0.38 -30.74
CA ALA A 226 35.32 -0.34 -31.04
C ALA A 226 34.57 0.54 -30.03
N LEU A 227 34.91 0.46 -28.74
CA LEU A 227 34.32 1.32 -27.71
C LEU A 227 34.75 2.79 -27.91
N GLU A 228 36.03 3.04 -28.16
CA GLU A 228 36.54 4.39 -28.45
C GLU A 228 35.84 5.03 -29.65
N ARG A 229 35.65 4.27 -30.73
CA ARG A 229 34.91 4.75 -31.90
C ARG A 229 33.44 5.04 -31.59
N ARG A 230 32.78 4.22 -30.77
CA ARG A 230 31.35 4.40 -30.43
C ARG A 230 31.11 5.64 -29.57
N TYR A 231 32.03 5.97 -28.67
CA TYR A 231 31.95 7.17 -27.81
C TYR A 231 32.71 8.38 -28.37
N ALA A 232 33.26 8.29 -29.58
CA ALA A 232 33.89 9.44 -30.23
C ALA A 232 32.84 10.53 -30.52
N ALA A 233 33.22 11.80 -30.34
CA ALA A 233 32.33 12.95 -30.50
C ALA A 233 31.65 13.03 -31.89
N ASP A 234 32.29 12.48 -32.92
CA ASP A 234 31.81 12.50 -34.31
C ASP A 234 31.02 11.23 -34.72
N SER A 235 30.81 10.28 -33.80
CA SER A 235 30.10 9.04 -34.11
C SER A 235 28.58 9.25 -34.09
N VAL A 236 27.89 8.70 -35.10
CA VAL A 236 26.43 8.52 -35.02
C VAL A 236 26.15 7.54 -33.88
N ALA A 237 25.39 7.98 -32.87
CA ALA A 237 25.04 7.18 -31.70
C ALA A 237 24.23 5.94 -32.11
N LEU A 238 24.92 4.83 -32.36
CA LEU A 238 24.27 3.52 -32.55
C LEU A 238 23.94 2.96 -31.18
N ALA A 239 22.64 2.90 -30.88
CA ALA A 239 22.15 2.34 -29.62
C ALA A 239 22.64 0.89 -29.44
N PHE A 240 23.09 0.56 -28.23
CA PHE A 240 23.43 -0.82 -27.89
C PHE A 240 22.21 -1.74 -28.08
N THR A 241 22.44 -2.91 -28.71
CA THR A 241 21.45 -3.99 -28.68
C THR A 241 21.31 -4.53 -27.25
N ALA A 242 20.23 -5.26 -26.94
CA ALA A 242 20.04 -5.85 -25.62
C ALA A 242 21.20 -6.81 -25.25
N SER A 243 21.67 -7.63 -26.20
CA SER A 243 22.80 -8.53 -26.00
C SER A 243 24.14 -7.79 -25.85
N GLU A 244 24.40 -6.75 -26.65
CA GLU A 244 25.62 -5.93 -26.50
C GLU A 244 25.66 -5.23 -25.13
N LEU A 245 24.52 -4.69 -24.68
CA LEU A 245 24.40 -4.02 -23.39
C LEU A 245 24.54 -5.02 -22.24
N ALA A 246 23.92 -6.20 -22.35
CA ALA A 246 24.06 -7.29 -21.38
C ALA A 246 25.52 -7.67 -21.13
N HIS A 247 26.32 -7.78 -22.22
CA HIS A 247 27.75 -7.99 -22.11
C HIS A 247 28.44 -6.82 -21.40
N LEU A 248 28.18 -5.59 -21.85
CA LEU A 248 28.82 -4.39 -21.31
C LEU A 248 28.62 -4.26 -19.79
N VAL A 249 27.38 -4.42 -19.30
CA VAL A 249 27.07 -4.25 -17.87
C VAL A 249 27.57 -5.40 -16.99
N SER A 250 27.88 -6.55 -17.60
CA SER A 250 28.35 -7.75 -16.89
C SER A 250 29.85 -7.96 -17.04
N CYS A 251 30.54 -7.26 -17.94
CA CYS A 251 31.98 -7.40 -18.11
C CYS A 251 32.75 -6.26 -17.42
N ARG A 252 33.51 -6.59 -16.36
CA ARG A 252 34.35 -5.63 -15.62
C ARG A 252 35.28 -4.83 -16.54
N ILE A 253 35.95 -5.51 -17.47
CA ILE A 253 36.95 -4.92 -18.36
C ILE A 253 36.30 -3.94 -19.33
N CYS A 254 35.19 -4.34 -19.97
CA CYS A 254 34.50 -3.49 -20.94
C CYS A 254 33.87 -2.27 -20.24
N LEU A 255 33.26 -2.46 -19.08
CA LEU A 255 32.61 -1.38 -18.35
C LEU A 255 33.61 -0.36 -17.80
N ASP A 256 34.72 -0.79 -17.19
CA ASP A 256 35.78 0.13 -16.73
C ASP A 256 36.46 0.88 -17.88
N ARG A 257 36.55 0.24 -19.06
CA ARG A 257 37.04 0.92 -20.26
C ARG A 257 36.08 2.02 -20.70
N VAL A 258 34.76 1.76 -20.68
CA VAL A 258 33.75 2.80 -20.94
C VAL A 258 33.81 3.92 -19.90
N ASN A 259 33.97 3.58 -18.61
CA ASN A 259 34.14 4.57 -17.55
C ASN A 259 35.36 5.46 -17.81
N THR A 260 36.48 4.87 -18.22
CA THR A 260 37.69 5.62 -18.56
C THR A 260 37.47 6.57 -19.73
N ILE A 261 36.80 6.11 -20.80
CA ILE A 261 36.48 6.93 -21.99
C ILE A 261 35.56 8.09 -21.63
N LEU A 262 34.58 7.86 -20.75
CA LEU A 262 33.57 8.85 -20.35
C LEU A 262 33.98 9.70 -19.14
N HIS A 263 35.20 9.51 -18.62
CA HIS A 263 35.70 10.15 -17.40
C HIS A 263 34.77 9.94 -16.18
N LEU A 264 34.23 8.72 -16.05
CA LEU A 264 33.42 8.30 -14.92
C LEU A 264 34.26 7.53 -13.89
N PRO A 265 33.87 7.53 -12.60
CA PRO A 265 34.49 6.70 -11.58
C PRO A 265 34.54 5.22 -11.98
N LEU A 266 35.68 4.58 -11.71
CA LEU A 266 35.89 3.16 -11.97
C LEU A 266 35.04 2.28 -11.05
N LEU A 267 34.81 1.02 -11.43
CA LEU A 267 34.00 0.09 -10.64
C LEU A 267 34.54 -0.13 -9.21
N ALA A 268 35.86 -0.09 -9.02
CA ALA A 268 36.50 -0.21 -7.71
C ALA A 268 36.22 0.99 -6.79
N GLU A 269 36.04 2.18 -7.36
CA GLU A 269 35.73 3.41 -6.62
C GLU A 269 34.25 3.49 -6.23
N ARG A 270 33.41 2.62 -6.80
CA ARG A 270 31.97 2.52 -6.55
C ARG A 270 31.61 1.44 -5.51
N SER A 271 32.60 0.82 -4.87
CA SER A 271 32.37 -0.19 -3.82
C SER A 271 32.15 0.47 -2.44
N PRO A 272 31.14 0.05 -1.66
CA PRO A 272 30.88 0.51 -0.31
C PRO A 272 31.86 -0.15 0.66
N GLU A 273 33.11 0.30 0.67
CA GLU A 273 34.08 -0.17 1.67
C GLU A 273 33.88 0.48 3.05
N TYR A 274 32.93 1.42 3.21
CA TYR A 274 32.80 2.25 4.43
C TYR A 274 31.36 2.62 4.84
N GLY A 275 30.34 1.97 4.26
CA GLY A 275 28.93 2.40 4.35
C GLY A 275 28.00 1.55 5.19
N LEU A 276 28.34 0.28 5.47
CA LEU A 276 27.39 -0.74 5.91
C LEU A 276 27.69 -1.32 7.31
N ASP A 277 28.50 -0.61 8.12
CA ASP A 277 29.08 -1.10 9.39
C ASP A 277 28.12 -1.27 10.58
N ARG A 278 26.80 -1.22 10.35
CA ARG A 278 25.78 -1.41 11.42
C ARG A 278 25.85 -2.79 12.10
N ASP A 279 26.44 -3.80 11.46
CA ASP A 279 26.46 -5.18 11.94
C ASP A 279 27.73 -5.58 12.72
N SER A 280 28.70 -4.67 12.92
CA SER A 280 29.91 -4.99 13.69
C SER A 280 29.71 -4.87 15.22
N THR A 281 28.63 -5.45 15.74
CA THR A 281 28.51 -5.65 17.19
C THR A 281 29.64 -6.54 17.68
N SER A 282 30.50 -5.93 18.51
CA SER A 282 31.62 -6.56 19.20
C SER A 282 31.17 -7.82 19.97
N GLY A 283 31.53 -8.99 19.46
CA GLY A 283 31.41 -10.27 20.16
C GLY A 283 32.74 -10.65 20.84
N PRO A 284 32.71 -11.21 22.07
CA PRO A 284 33.93 -11.53 22.82
C PRO A 284 34.59 -12.82 22.34
N GLY A 285 35.89 -12.73 22.05
CA GLY A 285 36.91 -13.79 22.15
C GLY A 285 36.54 -15.23 21.76
N ALA A 286 36.90 -15.62 20.54
CA ALA A 286 37.29 -17.01 20.25
C ALA A 286 38.82 -17.07 20.18
N GLY A 287 39.44 -17.60 21.23
CA GLY A 287 40.87 -17.85 21.31
C GLY A 287 41.29 -18.92 20.30
N GLY A 288 42.27 -18.56 19.48
CA GLY A 288 43.08 -19.50 18.70
C GLY A 288 44.53 -19.28 19.08
N ASP A 289 45.11 -20.28 19.73
CA ASP A 289 46.48 -20.29 20.24
C ASP A 289 47.50 -20.11 19.11
N ALA A 290 48.36 -19.10 19.24
CA ALA A 290 49.65 -19.03 18.59
C ALA A 290 50.59 -18.16 19.43
N GLU A 291 51.38 -18.83 20.27
CA GLU A 291 52.58 -18.26 20.90
C GLU A 291 53.60 -17.93 19.79
N ASP A 292 53.93 -16.65 19.59
CA ASP A 292 55.34 -16.25 19.50
C ASP A 292 55.53 -14.75 19.77
N ALA A 293 56.65 -14.44 20.39
CA ALA A 293 56.95 -13.21 21.10
C ALA A 293 57.21 -11.99 20.19
N GLY A 294 56.59 -10.85 20.53
CA GLY A 294 56.96 -9.55 19.99
C GLY A 294 56.09 -8.42 20.53
N ALA A 295 56.71 -7.53 21.31
CA ALA A 295 56.21 -6.28 21.92
C ALA A 295 54.85 -5.72 21.45
N PRO A 296 53.98 -5.21 22.36
CA PRO A 296 52.72 -4.60 21.97
C PRO A 296 52.99 -3.28 21.25
N ILE A 297 52.98 -3.31 19.93
CA ILE A 297 52.72 -2.11 19.12
C ILE A 297 51.30 -1.70 19.51
N ARG A 298 51.19 -0.67 20.37
CA ARG A 298 49.96 0.10 20.54
C ARG A 298 49.52 0.56 19.15
N ARG A 299 48.63 -0.20 18.50
CA ARG A 299 47.90 0.28 17.32
C ARG A 299 47.11 1.48 17.82
N ARG A 300 47.61 2.67 17.49
CA ARG A 300 46.86 3.92 17.66
C ARG A 300 45.51 3.73 16.94
N PRO A 301 44.38 4.07 17.57
CA PRO A 301 43.13 4.15 16.84
C PRO A 301 43.32 5.15 15.70
N SER A 302 42.95 4.77 14.48
CA SER A 302 43.17 5.59 13.29
C SER A 302 42.36 6.88 13.40
N ALA A 303 43.07 8.00 13.57
CA ALA A 303 42.54 9.36 13.60
C ALA A 303 42.17 9.88 12.21
N LYS A 304 41.29 9.19 11.48
CA LYS A 304 40.65 9.74 10.29
C LYS A 304 39.16 9.57 10.48
N GLY A 305 38.45 10.69 10.57
CA GLY A 305 37.00 10.70 10.49
C GLY A 305 36.52 10.04 9.19
N PRO A 306 35.19 9.89 9.05
CA PRO A 306 34.55 9.38 7.84
C PRO A 306 35.20 9.98 6.58
N SER A 307 35.56 9.10 5.65
CA SER A 307 36.22 9.49 4.40
C SER A 307 35.35 10.53 3.69
N LEU A 308 35.91 11.70 3.34
CA LEU A 308 35.25 12.77 2.56
C LEU A 308 34.44 12.21 1.38
N ARG A 309 34.97 11.15 0.76
CA ARG A 309 34.34 10.42 -0.35
C ARG A 309 32.94 9.86 -0.02
N LYS A 310 32.71 9.40 1.21
CA LYS A 310 31.39 8.89 1.66
C LYS A 310 30.36 10.00 1.67
N ILE A 311 30.77 11.16 2.16
CA ILE A 311 29.92 12.35 2.22
C ILE A 311 29.64 12.85 0.80
N GLU A 312 30.67 13.05 -0.03
CA GLU A 312 30.52 13.46 -1.43
C GLU A 312 29.58 12.54 -2.24
N ARG A 313 29.69 11.22 -2.05
CA ARG A 313 28.82 10.24 -2.73
C ARG A 313 27.36 10.40 -2.35
N ARG A 314 27.05 10.57 -1.06
CA ARG A 314 25.67 10.75 -0.58
C ARG A 314 25.10 12.12 -0.99
N ALA A 315 25.94 13.16 -1.07
CA ALA A 315 25.55 14.44 -1.67
C ALA A 315 25.17 14.28 -3.15
N ARG A 316 25.97 13.49 -3.88
CA ARG A 316 25.70 13.22 -5.30
C ARG A 316 24.42 12.40 -5.49
N GLU A 317 24.17 11.40 -4.65
CA GLU A 317 22.92 10.64 -4.64
C GLU A 317 21.70 11.54 -4.47
N LEU A 318 21.72 12.44 -3.49
CA LEU A 318 20.64 13.40 -3.26
C LEU A 318 20.43 14.35 -4.47
N TYR A 319 21.52 14.81 -5.09
CA TYR A 319 21.47 15.66 -6.27
C TYR A 319 20.88 14.94 -7.50
N GLU A 320 21.20 13.67 -7.66
CA GLU A 320 20.75 12.81 -8.76
C GLU A 320 19.36 12.22 -8.54
N HIS A 321 18.91 12.13 -7.28
CA HIS A 321 17.64 11.54 -6.92
C HIS A 321 16.46 12.33 -7.48
N ARG A 322 15.49 11.60 -8.03
CA ARG A 322 14.28 12.14 -8.63
C ARG A 322 13.06 11.63 -7.87
N PRO A 323 12.35 12.49 -7.13
CA PRO A 323 11.20 12.08 -6.34
C PRO A 323 10.02 11.72 -7.24
N GLU A 324 9.30 10.67 -6.87
CA GLU A 324 7.96 10.37 -7.39
C GLU A 324 6.87 11.06 -6.57
N SER A 325 7.15 11.35 -5.30
CA SER A 325 6.29 12.16 -4.44
C SER A 325 7.12 13.09 -3.54
N LEU A 326 6.50 14.20 -3.15
CA LEU A 326 7.06 15.19 -2.23
C LEU A 326 6.25 15.15 -0.94
N GLN A 327 6.93 14.91 0.18
CA GLN A 327 6.36 14.99 1.51
C GLN A 327 6.85 16.26 2.18
N ILE A 328 5.94 17.06 2.73
CA ILE A 328 6.27 18.34 3.37
C ILE A 328 6.06 18.17 4.86
N ALA A 329 7.14 18.37 5.61
CA ALA A 329 7.14 18.29 7.06
C ALA A 329 7.42 19.66 7.68
N VAL A 330 6.73 19.94 8.79
CA VAL A 330 6.92 21.13 9.61
C VAL A 330 7.30 20.64 11.00
N ASP A 331 8.47 21.06 11.48
CA ASP A 331 9.04 20.63 12.76
C ASP A 331 9.13 19.09 12.92
N GLY A 332 9.41 18.39 11.82
CA GLY A 332 9.54 16.93 11.79
C GLY A 332 8.22 16.16 11.61
N GLU A 333 7.07 16.83 11.61
CA GLU A 333 5.77 16.20 11.37
C GLU A 333 5.31 16.41 9.93
N VAL A 334 4.98 15.33 9.21
CA VAL A 334 4.47 15.42 7.83
C VAL A 334 3.08 16.06 7.84
N ARG A 335 2.93 17.18 7.13
CA ARG A 335 1.69 17.96 7.02
C ARG A 335 1.00 17.83 5.66
N ALA A 336 1.74 17.45 4.63
CA ALA A 336 1.19 17.20 3.30
C ALA A 336 2.07 16.22 2.51
N SER A 337 1.46 15.51 1.56
CA SER A 337 2.16 14.71 0.55
C SER A 337 1.58 15.05 -0.83
N GLN A 338 2.40 15.05 -1.88
CA GLN A 338 1.97 15.32 -3.26
C GLN A 338 2.74 14.44 -4.24
N LYS A 339 2.04 13.72 -5.11
CA LYS A 339 2.66 12.98 -6.21
C LYS A 339 3.16 13.95 -7.30
N VAL A 340 4.35 13.71 -7.83
CA VAL A 340 4.93 14.46 -8.96
C VAL A 340 4.30 13.94 -10.25
N SER A 341 3.46 14.75 -10.90
CA SER A 341 2.68 14.33 -12.08
C SER A 341 2.87 15.24 -13.31
N ALA A 342 3.45 16.43 -13.14
CA ALA A 342 3.62 17.40 -14.22
C ALA A 342 5.05 18.00 -14.24
N GLU A 343 5.38 18.81 -15.25
CA GLU A 343 6.62 19.61 -15.27
C GLU A 343 6.68 20.55 -14.07
N LYS A 344 5.56 21.19 -13.73
CA LYS A 344 5.46 22.13 -12.62
C LYS A 344 4.47 21.57 -11.59
N ASN A 345 4.95 21.30 -10.38
CA ASN A 345 4.15 20.83 -9.26
C ASN A 345 4.19 21.89 -8.17
N GLU A 346 3.02 22.45 -7.86
CA GLU A 346 2.88 23.58 -6.95
C GLU A 346 1.94 23.17 -5.80
N LEU A 347 2.34 23.46 -4.56
CA LEU A 347 1.54 23.22 -3.37
C LEU A 347 1.54 24.45 -2.47
N HIS A 348 0.34 24.83 -2.01
CA HIS A 348 0.13 25.89 -1.04
C HIS A 348 -0.49 25.30 0.23
N LEU A 349 0.21 25.44 1.36
CA LEU A 349 -0.21 24.95 2.67
C LEU A 349 -0.37 26.14 3.63
N LYS A 350 -1.56 26.29 4.22
CA LYS A 350 -1.80 27.24 5.30
C LYS A 350 -1.49 26.57 6.64
N LEU A 351 -0.54 27.10 7.39
CA LEU A 351 -0.17 26.57 8.71
C LEU A 351 -1.20 27.00 9.77
N GLY A 352 -1.25 26.37 10.94
CA GLY A 352 -2.17 26.79 12.01
C GLY A 352 -1.80 28.16 12.59
N ARG A 353 -2.76 28.94 13.10
CA ARG A 353 -2.51 30.23 13.79
C ARG A 353 -1.62 30.14 15.04
N LYS A 354 -1.47 28.93 15.62
CA LYS A 354 -0.60 28.64 16.76
C LYS A 354 0.69 27.92 16.34
N ASP A 355 0.83 27.57 15.07
CA ASP A 355 2.02 26.91 14.56
C ASP A 355 3.08 28.01 14.38
N GLU A 356 4.04 28.09 15.30
CA GLU A 356 5.27 28.87 15.15
C GLU A 356 6.34 27.93 14.57
N PRO A 357 6.39 27.74 13.23
CA PRO A 357 7.28 26.75 12.64
C PRO A 357 8.73 27.11 12.94
N SER A 358 9.50 26.17 13.47
CA SER A 358 10.95 26.36 13.69
C SER A 358 11.75 26.00 12.44
N PHE A 359 11.32 24.98 11.71
CA PHE A 359 11.92 24.58 10.44
C PHE A 359 10.93 23.83 9.53
N ILE A 360 11.22 23.83 8.24
CA ILE A 360 10.43 23.17 7.19
C ILE A 360 11.32 22.26 6.38
N GLU A 361 10.83 21.07 6.09
CA GLU A 361 11.52 20.03 5.33
C GLU A 361 10.66 19.52 4.18
N VAL A 362 11.30 19.22 3.06
CA VAL A 362 10.67 18.54 1.92
C VAL A 362 11.43 17.26 1.64
N PHE A 363 10.73 16.13 1.65
CA PHE A 363 11.29 14.79 1.46
C PHE A 363 10.78 14.11 0.20
N SER A 364 11.53 13.15 -0.31
CA SER A 364 11.03 12.17 -1.29
C SER A 364 10.45 10.93 -0.61
N GLU A 365 9.77 10.09 -1.38
CA GLU A 365 9.28 8.77 -0.95
C GLU A 365 10.40 7.86 -0.43
N GLN A 366 11.63 7.99 -0.96
CA GLN A 366 12.78 7.19 -0.54
C GLN A 366 13.51 7.79 0.68
N GLY A 367 12.92 8.78 1.35
CA GLY A 367 13.44 9.40 2.56
C GLY A 367 14.50 10.49 2.37
N PHE A 368 14.83 10.86 1.12
CA PHE A 368 15.80 11.94 0.86
C PHE A 368 15.24 13.31 1.26
N CYS A 369 15.98 14.06 2.08
CA CYS A 369 15.67 15.45 2.40
C CYS A 369 16.09 16.36 1.24
N LEU A 370 15.14 16.73 0.38
CA LEU A 370 15.38 17.51 -0.83
C LEU A 370 15.59 18.99 -0.53
N ALA A 371 14.83 19.56 0.41
CA ALA A 371 14.97 20.94 0.86
C ALA A 371 14.79 21.07 2.38
N TYR A 372 15.48 22.06 2.94
CA TYR A 372 15.42 22.44 4.35
C TYR A 372 15.40 23.96 4.47
N LEU A 373 14.38 24.51 5.13
CA LEU A 373 14.27 25.92 5.44
C LEU A 373 14.27 26.10 6.96
N ASP A 374 15.35 26.69 7.49
CA ASP A 374 15.40 27.14 8.88
C ASP A 374 14.59 28.43 9.01
N VAL A 375 13.52 28.40 9.82
CA VAL A 375 12.63 29.55 9.96
C VAL A 375 13.25 30.56 10.94
N ILE A 376 13.33 31.80 10.50
CA ILE A 376 13.82 32.95 11.25
C ILE A 376 12.62 33.75 11.75
N ASP A 377 12.72 34.37 12.93
CA ASP A 377 11.67 35.22 13.49
C ASP A 377 11.32 36.37 12.51
N PRO A 378 10.04 36.59 12.16
CA PRO A 378 9.59 37.66 11.26
C PRO A 378 9.76 39.09 11.81
N ALA A 379 10.46 39.29 12.94
CA ALA A 379 10.74 40.60 13.54
C ALA A 379 11.47 41.61 12.61
N SER A 380 12.04 41.17 11.48
CA SER A 380 12.63 42.02 10.44
C SER A 380 11.71 42.11 9.21
N PRO A 381 11.62 43.25 8.49
CA PRO A 381 10.85 43.36 7.25
C PRO A 381 11.29 42.39 6.14
N ASP A 382 12.56 41.95 6.15
CA ASP A 382 13.08 40.89 5.27
C ASP A 382 12.70 39.47 5.73
N GLY A 383 12.12 39.32 6.92
CA GLY A 383 11.70 38.04 7.52
C GLY A 383 10.24 37.66 7.23
N LEU A 384 9.47 38.55 6.59
CA LEU A 384 8.06 38.32 6.21
C LEU A 384 7.91 37.32 5.08
N GLU A 385 8.92 37.19 4.20
CA GLU A 385 8.99 36.20 3.15
C GLU A 385 10.38 35.55 3.20
N GLN A 386 10.41 34.24 3.43
CA GLN A 386 11.64 33.46 3.51
C GLN A 386 11.61 32.42 2.41
N GLU A 387 12.68 32.32 1.64
CA GLU A 387 12.75 31.46 0.47
C GLU A 387 14.05 30.66 0.47
N GLU A 388 13.93 29.35 0.23
CA GLU A 388 15.06 28.48 -0.04
C GLU A 388 14.92 27.89 -1.45
N ARG A 389 15.97 28.04 -2.27
CA ARG A 389 16.03 27.47 -3.63
C ARG A 389 17.09 26.39 -3.70
N VAL A 390 16.70 25.22 -4.18
CA VAL A 390 17.56 24.05 -4.29
C VAL A 390 17.66 23.61 -5.75
N ALA A 391 18.87 23.58 -6.29
CA ALA A 391 19.17 23.01 -7.59
C ALA A 391 19.42 21.50 -7.50
N LEU A 392 18.84 20.74 -8.43
CA LEU A 392 18.96 19.29 -8.58
C LEU A 392 19.51 18.98 -9.98
N SER A 393 19.80 17.71 -10.26
CA SER A 393 20.24 17.24 -11.59
C SER A 393 19.19 17.51 -12.68
N ASP A 394 19.61 17.53 -13.94
CA ASP A 394 18.76 17.71 -15.12
C ASP A 394 17.94 19.02 -15.11
N ASP A 395 18.55 20.12 -14.66
CA ASP A 395 17.94 21.45 -14.52
C ASP A 395 16.67 21.48 -13.67
N ARG A 396 16.49 20.47 -12.82
CA ARG A 396 15.38 20.40 -11.87
C ARG A 396 15.63 21.36 -10.72
N SER A 397 14.55 21.91 -10.19
CA SER A 397 14.63 22.86 -9.08
C SER A 397 13.48 22.68 -8.11
N LEU A 398 13.77 22.84 -6.82
CA LEU A 398 12.78 22.90 -5.75
C LEU A 398 12.90 24.25 -5.05
N ILE A 399 11.77 24.95 -4.93
CA ILE A 399 11.69 26.25 -4.25
C ILE A 399 10.69 26.09 -3.11
N VAL A 400 11.11 26.51 -1.91
CA VAL A 400 10.27 26.52 -0.70
C VAL A 400 10.18 27.96 -0.22
N THR A 401 8.98 28.53 -0.25
CA THR A 401 8.69 29.91 0.18
C THR A 401 7.75 29.88 1.37
N LEU A 402 8.14 30.51 2.48
CA LEU A 402 7.29 30.73 3.64
C LEU A 402 6.96 32.23 3.75
N THR A 403 5.68 32.57 3.70
CA THR A 403 5.20 33.95 3.82
C THR A 403 4.38 34.12 5.09
N PHE A 404 4.76 35.06 5.95
CA PHE A 404 4.03 35.44 7.16
C PHE A 404 2.98 36.51 6.81
N ALA A 405 1.81 36.07 6.34
CA ALA A 405 0.68 36.97 6.13
C ALA A 405 0.02 37.37 7.47
N ALA A 406 -0.74 38.47 7.49
CA ALA A 406 -1.31 39.07 8.69
C ALA A 406 -2.21 38.13 9.55
N ASP A 407 -2.69 37.03 8.95
CA ASP A 407 -3.67 36.15 9.58
C ASP A 407 -3.14 34.75 9.90
N VAL A 408 -2.24 34.21 9.05
CA VAL A 408 -1.77 32.81 9.02
C VAL A 408 -0.48 32.70 8.18
N PRO A 409 0.56 31.93 8.57
CA PRO A 409 1.71 31.66 7.71
C PRO A 409 1.34 30.73 6.54
N ILE A 410 1.80 31.06 5.34
CA ILE A 410 1.54 30.30 4.11
C ILE A 410 2.86 29.73 3.61
N LEU A 411 2.92 28.40 3.50
CA LEU A 411 4.01 27.67 2.89
C LEU A 411 3.66 27.35 1.44
N HIS A 412 4.55 27.73 0.53
CA HIS A 412 4.46 27.45 -0.89
C HIS A 412 5.66 26.61 -1.32
N VAL A 413 5.40 25.45 -1.92
CA VAL A 413 6.41 24.53 -2.42
C VAL A 413 6.23 24.39 -3.93
N LEU A 414 7.28 24.68 -4.68
CA LEU A 414 7.31 24.62 -6.14
C LEU A 414 8.43 23.70 -6.59
N TYR A 415 8.06 22.57 -7.17
CA TYR A 415 8.99 21.64 -7.81
C TYR A 415 8.86 21.71 -9.33
N ARG A 416 9.99 21.88 -10.02
CA ARG A 416 10.07 21.90 -11.48
C ARG A 416 10.93 20.76 -12.00
N ASP A 417 10.38 20.02 -12.95
CA ASP A 417 11.00 18.89 -13.63
C ASP A 417 10.82 18.98 -15.16
N PRO A 418 11.79 19.59 -15.88
CA PRO A 418 11.72 19.78 -17.33
C PRO A 418 11.56 18.49 -18.14
N VAL A 419 12.02 17.35 -17.61
CA VAL A 419 12.04 16.06 -18.31
C VAL A 419 10.61 15.46 -18.40
N MET A 420 9.66 15.90 -17.56
CA MET A 420 8.27 15.46 -17.66
C MET A 420 7.61 15.83 -18.99
N THR A 421 7.98 16.97 -19.56
CA THR A 421 7.47 17.44 -20.86
C THR A 421 7.95 16.54 -22.01
N GLU A 422 9.18 16.01 -21.94
CA GLU A 422 9.70 15.05 -22.91
C GLU A 422 9.01 13.68 -22.83
N ARG A 423 8.58 13.24 -21.64
CA ARG A 423 7.87 11.96 -21.45
C ARG A 423 6.49 11.96 -22.13
N VAL A 424 5.73 13.04 -21.99
CA VAL A 424 4.41 13.19 -22.64
C VAL A 424 4.56 13.22 -24.16
N ALA A 425 5.59 13.89 -24.69
CA ALA A 425 5.88 13.93 -26.11
C ALA A 425 6.32 12.56 -26.67
N THR A 426 7.16 11.82 -25.93
CA THR A 426 7.61 10.48 -26.35
C THR A 426 6.51 9.42 -26.23
N GLU A 427 5.55 9.53 -25.30
CA GLU A 427 4.36 8.68 -25.24
C GLU A 427 3.43 8.88 -26.44
N THR A 428 3.26 10.13 -26.88
CA THR A 428 2.45 10.45 -28.06
C THR A 428 3.12 10.02 -29.37
N ASP A 429 4.46 10.06 -29.44
CA ASP A 429 5.22 9.58 -30.60
C ASP A 429 5.42 8.05 -30.60
N SER A 430 5.59 7.39 -29.45
CA SER A 430 5.68 5.92 -29.36
C SER A 430 4.36 5.25 -29.73
N ALA A 431 3.21 5.83 -29.32
CA ALA A 431 1.90 5.36 -29.76
C ALA A 431 1.68 5.49 -31.29
N ARG A 432 2.37 6.44 -31.94
CA ARG A 432 2.39 6.57 -33.41
C ARG A 432 3.41 5.65 -34.09
N ALA A 433 4.54 5.38 -33.44
CA ALA A 433 5.63 4.56 -33.99
C ALA A 433 5.35 3.04 -33.85
N GLU A 434 4.71 2.60 -32.78
CA GLU A 434 4.37 1.18 -32.55
C GLU A 434 3.37 0.64 -33.58
N GLY A 435 2.47 1.49 -34.11
CA GLY A 435 1.61 1.15 -35.24
C GLY A 435 2.33 1.01 -36.60
N ALA A 436 3.55 1.52 -36.73
CA ALA A 436 4.29 1.53 -38.00
C ALA A 436 5.43 0.49 -38.08
N VAL A 437 5.92 -0.02 -36.94
CA VAL A 437 7.05 -0.97 -36.90
C VAL A 437 6.60 -2.44 -36.99
N ALA A 438 5.36 -2.77 -36.59
CA ALA A 438 4.81 -4.13 -36.66
C ALA A 438 4.57 -4.67 -38.10
N ILE A 439 4.67 -3.83 -39.14
CA ILE A 439 4.40 -4.22 -40.54
C ILE A 439 5.69 -4.58 -41.32
N ARG A 440 6.89 -4.51 -40.72
CA ARG A 440 8.15 -4.68 -41.47
C ARG A 440 9.01 -5.91 -41.18
N GLU A 441 8.66 -6.76 -40.22
CA GLU A 441 9.54 -7.87 -39.80
C GLU A 441 9.03 -9.29 -40.08
N THR A 442 7.96 -9.46 -40.85
CA THR A 442 7.46 -10.78 -41.28
C THR A 442 7.17 -10.84 -42.79
N ALA A 443 8.19 -10.59 -43.61
CA ALA A 443 8.12 -10.85 -45.05
C ALA A 443 9.27 -11.76 -45.50
N SER A 444 9.23 -13.03 -45.08
CA SER A 444 10.04 -14.11 -45.65
C SER A 444 9.59 -15.46 -45.10
N VAL A 445 8.62 -16.14 -45.74
CA VAL A 445 8.65 -17.56 -46.14
C VAL A 445 7.44 -17.82 -47.05
N ALA A 446 7.65 -18.70 -48.03
CA ALA A 446 6.91 -18.93 -49.26
C ALA A 446 5.40 -19.28 -49.16
N SER A 447 4.69 -18.86 -50.21
CA SER A 447 3.30 -19.10 -50.55
C SER A 447 2.99 -20.54 -51.00
N VAL A 448 1.89 -21.11 -50.52
CA VAL A 448 1.14 -22.22 -51.17
C VAL A 448 -0.37 -21.89 -51.10
N PRO A 449 -1.16 -22.06 -52.19
CA PRO A 449 -2.48 -21.48 -52.31
C PRO A 449 -3.58 -22.41 -51.77
N LEU A 450 -4.55 -21.86 -51.02
CA LEU A 450 -5.75 -22.59 -50.61
C LEU A 450 -6.99 -22.04 -51.34
N ARG A 451 -7.63 -22.97 -52.06
CA ARG A 451 -8.91 -22.83 -52.77
C ARG A 451 -10.04 -22.48 -51.81
N GLY A 452 -10.93 -21.61 -52.28
CA GLY A 452 -12.15 -21.23 -51.58
C GLY A 452 -13.15 -22.38 -51.43
N ILE A 453 -13.76 -22.44 -50.25
CA ILE A 453 -15.02 -23.13 -50.01
C ILE A 453 -15.94 -22.14 -49.27
N VAL A 454 -17.02 -21.79 -49.97
CA VAL A 454 -18.15 -21.01 -49.48
C VAL A 454 -18.95 -21.89 -48.52
N LEU A 455 -19.17 -21.43 -47.28
CA LEU A 455 -20.14 -22.03 -46.37
C LEU A 455 -21.10 -20.97 -45.82
N ARG A 456 -22.38 -21.37 -45.85
CA ARG A 456 -23.60 -20.58 -45.70
C ARG A 456 -23.92 -20.30 -44.22
N PRO A 457 -24.41 -19.11 -43.85
CA PRO A 457 -24.94 -18.88 -42.52
C PRO A 457 -26.28 -19.61 -42.30
N GLY A 458 -26.34 -20.35 -41.20
CA GLY A 458 -27.46 -21.17 -40.76
C GLY A 458 -28.68 -20.37 -40.31
N ARG A 459 -29.84 -20.96 -40.59
CA ARG A 459 -31.18 -20.39 -40.42
C ARG A 459 -31.65 -20.48 -38.96
N TRP A 460 -31.40 -19.46 -38.13
CA TRP A 460 -32.12 -19.35 -36.85
C TRP A 460 -32.41 -17.91 -36.38
N ILE A 461 -31.76 -16.88 -36.93
CA ILE A 461 -32.00 -15.46 -36.54
C ILE A 461 -33.08 -14.78 -37.43
N ARG A 462 -34.12 -15.50 -37.85
CA ARG A 462 -35.17 -14.94 -38.74
C ARG A 462 -36.61 -15.17 -38.28
N ARG A 463 -36.88 -15.14 -36.96
CA ARG A 463 -38.27 -15.21 -36.44
C ARG A 463 -38.66 -14.25 -35.31
N ARG A 464 -37.81 -13.28 -34.92
CA ARG A 464 -38.21 -12.22 -33.96
C ARG A 464 -38.11 -10.77 -34.47
N ALA A 465 -37.48 -10.52 -35.62
CA ALA A 465 -37.38 -9.18 -36.20
C ALA A 465 -38.60 -8.76 -37.07
N ASP A 466 -39.49 -9.69 -37.45
CA ASP A 466 -40.57 -9.43 -38.41
C ASP A 466 -41.91 -8.94 -37.79
N ARG A 467 -42.00 -8.75 -36.47
CA ARG A 467 -43.22 -8.21 -35.82
C ARG A 467 -43.17 -6.73 -35.44
N VAL A 468 -41.97 -6.16 -35.27
CA VAL A 468 -41.81 -4.73 -34.94
C VAL A 468 -41.78 -3.87 -36.21
N PHE A 469 -41.23 -4.39 -37.31
CA PHE A 469 -41.16 -3.67 -38.59
C PHE A 469 -42.50 -3.56 -39.34
N ALA A 470 -43.44 -4.50 -39.11
CA ALA A 470 -44.76 -4.50 -39.75
C ALA A 470 -45.71 -3.43 -39.17
N TRP A 471 -45.59 -3.08 -37.89
CA TRP A 471 -46.38 -2.01 -37.26
C TRP A 471 -45.93 -0.61 -37.72
N MET A 472 -44.62 -0.43 -37.92
CA MET A 472 -44.04 0.86 -38.32
C MET A 472 -44.33 1.22 -39.78
N GLN A 473 -44.46 0.22 -40.68
CA GLN A 473 -44.82 0.45 -42.09
C GLN A 473 -46.30 0.85 -42.30
N VAL A 474 -47.22 0.39 -41.44
CA VAL A 474 -48.66 0.71 -41.56
C VAL A 474 -48.94 2.17 -41.15
N TRP A 475 -48.25 2.66 -40.11
CA TRP A 475 -48.36 4.05 -39.68
C TRP A 475 -47.77 5.05 -40.69
N TYR A 476 -46.66 4.67 -41.35
CA TYR A 476 -46.02 5.52 -42.37
C TYR A 476 -46.86 5.71 -43.64
N GLN A 477 -47.63 4.69 -44.04
CA GLN A 477 -48.46 4.74 -45.25
C GLN A 477 -49.77 5.52 -45.08
N LEU A 478 -50.26 5.71 -43.85
CA LEU A 478 -51.55 6.37 -43.60
C LEU A 478 -51.45 7.89 -43.38
N PHE A 479 -50.31 8.41 -42.92
CA PHE A 479 -50.20 9.83 -42.52
C PHE A 479 -49.40 10.73 -43.48
N VAL A 480 -48.59 10.18 -44.40
CA VAL A 480 -47.60 10.99 -45.16
C VAL A 480 -48.06 11.31 -46.60
N ARG A 481 -49.22 10.84 -47.06
CA ARG A 481 -49.60 10.98 -48.48
C ARG A 481 -50.32 12.27 -48.86
N THR A 482 -50.65 13.16 -47.93
CA THR A 482 -51.40 14.41 -48.24
C THR A 482 -50.83 15.70 -47.65
N MET A 483 -49.70 15.68 -46.93
CA MET A 483 -49.08 16.90 -46.41
C MET A 483 -47.74 17.22 -47.07
N ASN A 484 -47.50 18.52 -47.30
CA ASN A 484 -46.27 19.07 -47.87
C ASN A 484 -45.05 18.60 -47.01
N PRO A 485 -43.99 18.02 -47.60
CA PRO A 485 -42.90 17.37 -46.85
C PRO A 485 -42.22 18.25 -45.79
N PHE A 486 -42.23 19.58 -45.97
CA PHE A 486 -41.72 20.53 -44.97
C PHE A 486 -42.62 20.67 -43.73
N LEU A 487 -43.95 20.56 -43.87
CA LEU A 487 -44.87 20.63 -42.74
C LEU A 487 -44.92 19.31 -41.97
N ALA A 488 -44.77 18.18 -42.65
CA ALA A 488 -44.72 16.86 -42.01
C ALA A 488 -43.45 16.71 -41.15
N SER A 489 -42.29 17.14 -41.66
CA SER A 489 -41.05 17.15 -40.88
C SER A 489 -41.12 18.12 -39.70
N ALA A 490 -41.61 19.35 -39.89
CA ALA A 490 -41.80 20.30 -38.81
C ALA A 490 -42.76 19.79 -37.71
N ALA A 491 -43.85 19.10 -38.08
CA ALA A 491 -44.79 18.53 -37.12
C ALA A 491 -44.18 17.37 -36.32
N VAL A 492 -43.39 16.50 -36.95
CA VAL A 492 -42.69 15.39 -36.25
C VAL A 492 -41.63 15.95 -35.30
N PHE A 493 -40.86 16.96 -35.73
CA PHE A 493 -39.90 17.61 -34.85
C PHE A 493 -40.60 18.37 -33.72
N ALA A 494 -41.70 19.09 -33.98
CA ALA A 494 -42.46 19.78 -32.94
C ALA A 494 -43.07 18.81 -31.93
N LEU A 495 -43.61 17.67 -32.39
CA LEU A 495 -44.15 16.63 -31.52
C LEU A 495 -43.04 15.94 -30.73
N GLY A 496 -41.90 15.64 -31.37
CA GLY A 496 -40.72 15.11 -30.68
C GLY A 496 -40.19 16.09 -29.64
N THR A 497 -40.11 17.38 -29.95
CA THR A 497 -39.64 18.42 -29.04
C THR A 497 -40.64 18.62 -27.89
N ALA A 498 -41.95 18.58 -28.15
CA ALA A 498 -42.98 18.68 -27.13
C ALA A 498 -42.99 17.44 -26.21
N VAL A 499 -42.77 16.25 -26.75
CA VAL A 499 -42.62 15.00 -25.97
C VAL A 499 -41.34 15.05 -25.14
N CYS A 500 -40.21 15.51 -25.71
CA CYS A 500 -38.97 15.70 -24.98
C CYS A 500 -39.11 16.77 -23.88
N LEU A 501 -39.77 17.90 -24.15
CA LEU A 501 -40.06 18.94 -23.15
C LEU A 501 -41.00 18.44 -22.06
N PHE A 502 -42.01 17.64 -22.40
CA PHE A 502 -42.93 17.04 -21.43
C PHE A 502 -42.26 15.97 -20.57
N LEU A 503 -41.40 15.14 -21.16
CA LEU A 503 -40.58 14.17 -20.45
C LEU A 503 -39.53 14.86 -19.57
N TRP A 504 -38.92 15.94 -20.05
CA TRP A 504 -37.98 16.76 -19.29
C TRP A 504 -38.65 17.48 -18.10
N MET A 505 -39.83 18.08 -18.32
CA MET A 505 -40.64 18.67 -17.25
C MET A 505 -41.14 17.65 -16.23
N ARG A 506 -41.33 16.37 -16.61
CA ARG A 506 -41.68 15.28 -15.68
C ARG A 506 -40.48 14.62 -15.00
N SER A 507 -39.26 14.82 -15.49
CA SER A 507 -38.02 14.20 -14.98
C SER A 507 -37.18 15.14 -14.12
N ALA A 508 -37.73 16.29 -13.72
CA ALA A 508 -37.09 17.21 -12.78
C ALA A 508 -37.02 16.61 -11.36
N SER A 509 -36.05 15.74 -11.12
CA SER A 509 -35.34 15.68 -9.84
C SER A 509 -34.10 16.57 -10.02
N PRO A 510 -34.10 17.84 -9.59
CA PRO A 510 -32.92 18.72 -9.77
C PRO A 510 -31.70 18.25 -8.98
N MET A 511 -31.84 17.23 -8.12
CA MET A 511 -30.76 16.63 -7.36
C MET A 511 -31.00 15.11 -7.22
N PRO A 512 -30.04 14.25 -7.59
CA PRO A 512 -30.13 12.81 -7.32
C PRO A 512 -30.08 12.54 -5.82
N ALA A 513 -30.70 11.44 -5.38
CA ALA A 513 -30.82 11.08 -3.95
C ALA A 513 -29.44 10.91 -3.28
N SER A 514 -28.46 10.36 -3.98
CA SER A 514 -27.08 10.23 -3.49
C SER A 514 -26.41 11.59 -3.27
N ALA A 515 -26.56 12.54 -4.21
CA ALA A 515 -26.02 13.88 -4.01
C ALA A 515 -26.74 14.63 -2.87
N PHE A 516 -28.03 14.37 -2.66
CA PHE A 516 -28.76 14.92 -1.52
C PHE A 516 -28.19 14.39 -0.18
N LEU A 517 -27.97 13.08 -0.09
CA LEU A 517 -27.44 12.43 1.13
C LEU A 517 -25.99 12.81 1.39
N GLN A 518 -25.13 12.80 0.37
CA GLN A 518 -23.73 13.22 0.49
C GLN A 518 -23.59 14.67 0.99
N HIS A 519 -24.43 15.59 0.54
CA HIS A 519 -24.43 16.97 1.05
C HIS A 519 -24.94 17.06 2.50
N ALA A 520 -25.93 16.23 2.87
CA ALA A 520 -26.45 16.18 4.23
C ALA A 520 -25.43 15.60 5.21
N GLU A 521 -24.74 14.51 4.85
CA GLU A 521 -23.66 13.94 5.67
C GLU A 521 -22.49 14.91 5.83
N LYS A 522 -22.07 15.55 4.73
CA LYS A 522 -21.00 16.56 4.77
C LYS A 522 -21.39 17.74 5.65
N ALA A 523 -22.65 18.14 5.66
CA ALA A 523 -23.16 19.20 6.54
C ALA A 523 -23.12 18.78 8.01
N GLU A 524 -23.51 17.54 8.34
CA GLU A 524 -23.41 17.01 9.71
C GLU A 524 -21.94 16.99 10.20
N GLN A 525 -21.00 16.61 9.33
CA GLN A 525 -19.56 16.58 9.65
C GLN A 525 -18.94 17.99 9.76
N ALA A 526 -19.32 18.92 8.87
CA ALA A 526 -18.75 20.27 8.81
C ALA A 526 -19.18 21.17 9.98
N GLN A 527 -20.25 20.82 10.70
CA GLN A 527 -20.72 21.56 11.88
C GLN A 527 -19.83 21.36 13.12
N VAL A 528 -18.86 20.43 13.07
CA VAL A 528 -17.90 20.16 14.15
C VAL A 528 -16.48 20.59 13.74
N PRO A 529 -15.89 21.63 14.36
CA PRO A 529 -14.49 21.98 14.15
C PRO A 529 -13.57 20.86 14.67
N SER A 530 -12.70 20.33 13.80
CA SER A 530 -11.85 19.15 14.05
C SER A 530 -10.76 19.32 15.12
N THR A 531 -10.65 20.48 15.75
CA THR A 531 -9.55 20.84 16.66
C THR A 531 -9.90 20.74 18.15
N GLU A 532 -11.19 20.66 18.52
CA GLU A 532 -11.64 20.55 19.93
C GLU A 532 -12.86 19.62 20.07
N SER A 533 -12.87 18.75 21.09
CA SER A 533 -14.06 17.94 21.43
C SER A 533 -15.17 18.86 21.96
N ARG A 534 -16.40 18.70 21.47
CA ARG A 534 -17.58 19.50 21.84
C ARG A 534 -18.80 18.61 22.10
N VAL A 535 -19.81 19.16 22.75
CA VAL A 535 -21.07 18.47 23.03
C VAL A 535 -22.16 19.00 22.11
N ILE A 536 -22.72 18.13 21.29
CA ILE A 536 -23.89 18.42 20.46
C ILE A 536 -25.13 18.10 21.30
N SER A 537 -26.00 19.08 21.50
CA SER A 537 -27.31 18.92 22.12
C SER A 537 -28.38 19.10 21.06
N GLN A 538 -29.13 18.03 20.76
CA GLN A 538 -30.21 18.03 19.78
C GLN A 538 -31.52 17.63 20.46
N LYS A 539 -32.50 18.54 20.47
CA LYS A 539 -33.85 18.27 20.97
C LYS A 539 -34.74 17.84 19.82
N VAL A 540 -35.33 16.65 19.92
CA VAL A 540 -36.22 16.08 18.89
C VAL A 540 -37.60 15.77 19.45
N ARG A 541 -38.61 15.87 18.58
CA ARG A 541 -39.99 15.44 18.81
C ARG A 541 -40.29 14.22 17.95
N ILE A 542 -40.74 13.14 18.55
CA ILE A 542 -41.19 11.92 17.88
C ILE A 542 -42.71 11.83 18.02
N ARG A 543 -43.44 11.91 16.91
CA ARG A 543 -44.90 11.85 16.85
C ARG A 543 -45.34 10.55 16.18
N THR A 544 -46.27 9.87 16.82
CA THR A 544 -46.97 8.70 16.30
C THR A 544 -48.47 8.95 16.39
N ALA A 545 -49.29 8.07 15.80
CA ALA A 545 -50.74 8.15 15.94
C ALA A 545 -51.23 8.03 17.42
N ALA A 546 -50.45 7.38 18.28
CA ALA A 546 -50.84 7.10 19.67
C ALA A 546 -50.23 8.08 20.70
N GLN A 547 -49.08 8.69 20.41
CA GLN A 547 -48.32 9.51 21.36
C GLN A 547 -47.33 10.46 20.68
N SER A 548 -46.95 11.54 21.39
CA SER A 548 -45.89 12.47 21.02
C SER A 548 -44.89 12.61 22.17
N ILE A 549 -43.61 12.39 21.90
CA ILE A 549 -42.53 12.41 22.88
C ILE A 549 -41.52 13.48 22.47
N GLU A 550 -41.09 14.31 23.42
CA GLU A 550 -39.94 15.21 23.24
C GLU A 550 -38.76 14.68 24.04
N ARG A 551 -37.58 14.68 23.44
CA ARG A 551 -36.34 14.29 24.12
C ARG A 551 -35.16 15.11 23.66
N THR A 552 -34.20 15.29 24.56
CA THR A 552 -32.92 15.92 24.26
C THR A 552 -31.85 14.83 24.17
N ILE A 553 -31.03 14.89 23.13
CA ILE A 553 -29.98 13.93 22.83
C ILE A 553 -28.65 14.68 22.90
N HIS A 554 -27.73 14.18 23.72
CA HIS A 554 -26.39 14.74 23.88
C HIS A 554 -25.36 13.80 23.25
N ARG A 555 -24.51 14.34 22.38
CA ARG A 555 -23.51 13.57 21.62
C ARG A 555 -22.13 14.21 21.75
N ASP A 556 -21.09 13.39 21.83
CA ASP A 556 -19.70 13.85 21.74
C ASP A 556 -19.37 14.02 20.26
N SER A 557 -18.94 15.22 19.87
CA SER A 557 -18.60 15.56 18.50
C SER A 557 -17.44 14.74 17.92
N THR A 558 -16.69 14.04 18.77
CA THR A 558 -15.58 13.14 18.40
C THR A 558 -15.93 11.65 18.49
N GLY A 559 -17.15 11.29 18.92
CA GLY A 559 -17.60 9.91 19.09
C GLY A 559 -16.92 9.12 20.22
N ARG A 560 -15.99 9.73 20.98
CA ARG A 560 -15.18 9.03 22.00
C ARG A 560 -15.94 8.67 23.27
N ARG A 561 -17.00 9.42 23.61
CA ARG A 561 -17.78 9.21 24.84
C ARG A 561 -19.20 8.80 24.50
N LYS A 562 -19.68 7.74 25.15
CA LYS A 562 -21.04 7.24 24.98
C LYS A 562 -22.03 8.04 25.84
N PRO A 563 -23.20 8.41 25.30
CA PRO A 563 -24.25 9.02 26.10
C PRO A 563 -24.75 8.02 27.15
N LYS A 564 -25.06 8.52 28.35
CA LYS A 564 -25.52 7.66 29.44
C LYS A 564 -26.95 7.17 29.15
N ARG A 565 -27.14 5.86 29.06
CA ARG A 565 -28.47 5.28 28.84
C ARG A 565 -29.30 5.30 30.12
N HIS A 566 -30.46 5.96 30.04
CA HIS A 566 -31.48 5.92 31.07
C HIS A 566 -32.49 4.80 30.76
N ALA A 567 -33.01 4.13 31.79
CA ALA A 567 -34.06 3.14 31.61
C ALA A 567 -35.30 3.81 31.00
N LEU A 568 -35.68 3.36 29.80
CA LEU A 568 -36.89 3.81 29.12
C LEU A 568 -38.12 3.14 29.74
N ASP A 569 -39.23 3.87 29.78
CA ASP A 569 -40.52 3.27 30.09
C ASP A 569 -40.94 2.28 28.99
N ARG A 570 -41.87 1.37 29.33
CA ARG A 570 -42.25 0.26 28.44
C ARG A 570 -42.81 0.73 27.10
N GLN A 571 -43.47 1.89 27.03
CA GLN A 571 -44.05 2.42 25.79
C GLN A 571 -42.96 3.04 24.90
N THR A 572 -42.00 3.75 25.48
CA THR A 572 -40.87 4.31 24.72
C THR A 572 -39.89 3.24 24.25
N ALA A 573 -39.62 2.21 25.06
CA ALA A 573 -38.80 1.06 24.64
C ALA A 573 -39.42 0.29 23.46
N ALA A 574 -40.75 0.17 23.44
CA ALA A 574 -41.45 -0.43 22.30
C ALA A 574 -41.36 0.45 21.03
N LEU A 575 -41.37 1.78 21.19
CA LEU A 575 -41.18 2.73 20.09
C LEU A 575 -39.74 2.71 19.55
N GLU A 576 -38.73 2.61 20.43
CA GLU A 576 -37.33 2.41 20.04
C GLU A 576 -37.16 1.14 19.20
N ALA A 577 -37.64 -0.01 19.71
CA ALA A 577 -37.56 -1.28 18.98
C ALA A 577 -38.30 -1.23 17.64
N LYS A 578 -39.36 -0.41 17.53
CA LYS A 578 -40.09 -0.20 16.28
C LYS A 578 -39.29 0.65 15.28
N LEU A 579 -38.72 1.76 15.73
CA LEU A 579 -37.88 2.63 14.91
C LEU A 579 -36.62 1.93 14.39
N ALA A 580 -36.04 1.03 15.20
CA ALA A 580 -34.92 0.19 14.79
C ALA A 580 -35.26 -0.72 13.59
N LYS A 581 -36.51 -1.17 13.45
CA LYS A 581 -36.96 -1.94 12.27
C LYS A 581 -36.99 -1.09 10.99
N GLY A 582 -37.15 0.23 11.11
CA GLY A 582 -37.04 1.17 10.01
C GLY A 582 -35.64 1.81 9.89
N GLY A 583 -34.60 1.17 10.42
CA GLY A 583 -33.23 1.68 10.30
C GLY A 583 -32.97 3.03 10.96
N VAL A 584 -33.83 3.46 11.90
CA VAL A 584 -33.66 4.72 12.64
C VAL A 584 -32.89 4.43 13.93
N ASN A 585 -31.71 5.04 14.07
CA ASN A 585 -30.94 4.98 15.31
C ASN A 585 -31.62 5.83 16.40
N TRP A 586 -31.88 5.23 17.56
CA TRP A 586 -32.51 5.93 18.68
C TRP A 586 -31.67 7.09 19.23
N ASP A 587 -30.35 6.99 19.16
CA ASP A 587 -29.42 8.02 19.64
C ASP A 587 -29.07 9.03 18.53
N GLU A 588 -29.41 8.75 17.27
CA GLU A 588 -29.16 9.62 16.10
C GLU A 588 -30.32 9.60 15.08
N PRO A 589 -31.53 10.00 15.49
CA PRO A 589 -32.74 9.70 14.72
C PRO A 589 -32.88 10.49 13.42
N LEU A 590 -32.11 11.57 13.24
CA LEU A 590 -32.11 12.40 12.05
C LEU A 590 -30.84 12.27 11.19
N SER A 591 -29.94 11.34 11.52
CA SER A 591 -28.65 11.21 10.82
C SER A 591 -28.83 10.79 9.36
N ALA A 592 -28.18 11.53 8.45
CA ALA A 592 -28.18 11.23 7.03
C ALA A 592 -27.49 9.88 6.74
N ALA A 593 -26.39 9.58 7.44
CA ALA A 593 -25.67 8.31 7.31
C ALA A 593 -26.50 7.10 7.71
N THR A 594 -27.29 7.21 8.78
CA THR A 594 -28.20 6.12 9.17
C THR A 594 -29.33 5.91 8.16
N TYR A 595 -29.79 6.99 7.50
CA TYR A 595 -30.78 6.91 6.43
C TYR A 595 -30.20 6.28 5.16
N GLU A 596 -28.98 6.65 4.77
CA GLU A 596 -28.28 6.08 3.62
C GLU A 596 -28.02 4.59 3.80
N ASN A 597 -27.50 4.19 4.97
CA ASN A 597 -27.25 2.78 5.29
C ASN A 597 -28.55 1.94 5.21
N TRP A 598 -29.65 2.42 5.78
CA TRP A 598 -30.95 1.77 5.65
C TRP A 598 -31.40 1.66 4.19
N ARG A 599 -31.22 2.73 3.42
CA ARG A 599 -31.60 2.80 2.00
C ARG A 599 -30.79 1.83 1.14
N GLU A 600 -29.48 1.69 1.35
CA GLU A 600 -28.60 0.77 0.60
C GLU A 600 -28.95 -0.70 0.82
N HIS A 601 -29.40 -1.06 2.03
CA HIS A 601 -29.80 -2.41 2.38
C HIS A 601 -31.27 -2.73 2.05
N SER A 602 -32.01 -1.76 1.48
CA SER A 602 -33.42 -1.90 1.13
C SER A 602 -33.62 -2.09 -0.38
N GLN A 603 -34.67 -2.82 -0.78
CA GLN A 603 -35.06 -2.94 -2.19
C GLN A 603 -35.83 -1.69 -2.64
N ILE A 604 -35.08 -0.67 -3.07
CA ILE A 604 -35.62 0.63 -3.48
C ILE A 604 -36.45 0.50 -4.75
N VAL A 605 -37.73 0.88 -4.66
CA VAL A 605 -38.63 1.01 -5.81
C VAL A 605 -38.49 2.39 -6.45
N ARG A 606 -38.36 3.43 -5.62
CA ARG A 606 -38.33 4.81 -6.11
C ARG A 606 -37.74 5.79 -5.11
N ASP A 607 -36.87 6.67 -5.61
CA ASP A 607 -36.42 7.86 -4.89
C ASP A 607 -36.88 9.14 -5.55
N ILE A 608 -37.33 10.09 -4.74
CA ILE A 608 -37.73 11.41 -5.20
C ILE A 608 -37.24 12.47 -4.22
N VAL A 609 -36.44 13.41 -4.72
CA VAL A 609 -36.10 14.64 -4.00
C VAL A 609 -37.10 15.72 -4.41
N ARG A 610 -37.81 16.29 -3.44
CA ARG A 610 -38.75 17.39 -3.65
C ARG A 610 -38.37 18.59 -2.79
N LYS A 611 -38.56 19.79 -3.32
CA LYS A 611 -38.53 21.00 -2.51
C LYS A 611 -39.86 21.13 -1.76
N THR A 612 -39.80 21.10 -0.43
CA THR A 612 -40.97 21.16 0.46
C THR A 612 -40.98 22.53 1.12
N GLY A 613 -41.88 23.43 0.69
CA GLY A 613 -41.89 24.82 1.17
C GLY A 613 -40.73 25.68 0.65
N ASN A 614 -40.44 26.81 1.31
CA ASN A 614 -39.51 27.81 0.79
C ASN A 614 -38.03 27.45 0.99
N ASN A 615 -37.68 26.68 2.05
CA ASN A 615 -36.29 26.42 2.45
C ASN A 615 -36.01 24.97 2.90
N LEU A 616 -36.84 23.99 2.53
CA LEU A 616 -36.57 22.58 2.85
C LEU A 616 -36.52 21.73 1.58
N LEU A 617 -35.64 20.73 1.61
CA LEU A 617 -35.55 19.67 0.61
C LEU A 617 -35.88 18.35 1.31
N THR A 618 -36.79 17.57 0.75
CA THR A 618 -37.20 16.27 1.28
C THR A 618 -36.87 15.18 0.27
N LEU A 619 -36.00 14.26 0.66
CA LEU A 619 -35.82 12.98 -0.03
C LEU A 619 -36.88 12.01 0.47
N THR A 620 -37.58 11.36 -0.46
CA THR A 620 -38.55 10.30 -0.18
C THR A 620 -38.12 9.04 -0.91
N THR A 621 -37.86 7.99 -0.14
CA THR A 621 -37.47 6.65 -0.60
C THR A 621 -38.66 5.71 -0.39
N THR A 622 -39.15 5.12 -1.47
CA THR A 622 -40.21 4.10 -1.46
C THR A 622 -39.57 2.73 -1.67
N ILE A 623 -39.90 1.78 -0.80
CA ILE A 623 -39.32 0.43 -0.81
C ILE A 623 -40.43 -0.63 -0.90
N ASP A 624 -40.08 -1.82 -1.42
CA ASP A 624 -40.99 -2.97 -1.43
C ASP A 624 -40.67 -3.92 -0.27
N ASP A 625 -40.97 -3.49 0.96
CA ASP A 625 -40.74 -4.26 2.19
C ASP A 625 -42.08 -4.63 2.87
N ALA A 626 -42.05 -5.71 3.65
CA ALA A 626 -43.19 -6.22 4.41
C ALA A 626 -43.59 -5.28 5.57
N SER A 627 -42.65 -4.51 6.12
CA SER A 627 -42.79 -3.75 7.37
C SER A 627 -42.81 -2.22 7.17
N VAL A 628 -41.92 -1.68 6.34
CA VAL A 628 -41.82 -0.25 6.02
C VAL A 628 -42.18 -0.05 4.54
N THR A 629 -43.02 0.94 4.23
CA THR A 629 -43.45 1.21 2.85
C THR A 629 -42.71 2.39 2.24
N GLN A 630 -42.38 3.38 3.07
CA GLN A 630 -41.75 4.61 2.63
C GLN A 630 -41.01 5.26 3.79
N GLU A 631 -39.92 5.93 3.48
CA GLU A 631 -39.22 6.78 4.43
C GLU A 631 -38.80 8.10 3.79
N SER A 632 -38.78 9.17 4.57
CA SER A 632 -38.33 10.47 4.10
C SER A 632 -37.34 11.13 5.04
N LEU A 633 -36.37 11.85 4.48
CA LEU A 633 -35.41 12.68 5.19
C LEU A 633 -35.52 14.12 4.65
N THR A 634 -35.72 15.07 5.55
CA THR A 634 -35.86 16.49 5.22
C THR A 634 -34.70 17.28 5.78
N VAL A 635 -34.06 18.07 4.91
CA VAL A 635 -32.93 18.94 5.23
C VAL A 635 -33.26 20.40 4.92
N ARG A 636 -32.55 21.34 5.53
CA ARG A 636 -32.58 22.76 5.15
C ARG A 636 -31.87 22.96 3.82
N ALA A 637 -32.48 23.69 2.89
CA ALA A 637 -31.94 23.88 1.55
C ALA A 637 -30.65 24.71 1.51
N ASN A 638 -30.39 25.53 2.54
CA ASN A 638 -29.22 26.42 2.60
C ASN A 638 -27.93 25.72 3.03
N ASP A 639 -28.01 24.80 3.98
CA ASP A 639 -26.86 24.19 4.65
C ASP A 639 -26.97 22.67 4.79
N PHE A 640 -28.00 22.05 4.20
CA PHE A 640 -28.23 20.60 4.19
C PHE A 640 -28.34 19.97 5.59
N HIS A 641 -28.56 20.75 6.64
CA HIS A 641 -28.79 20.25 8.00
C HIS A 641 -30.08 19.41 8.08
N PRO A 642 -30.04 18.14 8.53
CA PRO A 642 -31.23 17.32 8.73
C PRO A 642 -32.14 17.87 9.84
N VAL A 643 -33.41 18.11 9.50
CA VAL A 643 -34.39 18.70 10.44
C VAL A 643 -35.61 17.82 10.68
N ALA A 644 -35.91 16.87 9.80
CA ALA A 644 -37.01 15.93 10.02
C ALA A 644 -36.81 14.60 9.28
N ARG A 645 -37.37 13.52 9.83
CA ARG A 645 -37.40 12.19 9.24
C ARG A 645 -38.77 11.57 9.49
N THR A 646 -39.37 10.94 8.48
CA THR A 646 -40.67 10.26 8.64
C THR A 646 -40.57 8.84 8.12
N VAL A 647 -41.00 7.88 8.95
CA VAL A 647 -41.05 6.44 8.61
C VAL A 647 -42.50 5.99 8.51
N SER A 648 -42.91 5.48 7.36
CA SER A 648 -44.26 4.95 7.11
C SER A 648 -44.27 3.44 7.25
N PHE A 649 -44.90 2.95 8.32
CA PHE A 649 -45.06 1.51 8.56
C PHE A 649 -46.38 0.99 7.99
N ARG A 650 -46.37 -0.22 7.43
CA ARG A 650 -47.55 -0.83 6.79
C ARG A 650 -48.68 -1.13 7.77
N ASP A 651 -48.35 -1.47 9.01
CA ASP A 651 -49.26 -1.99 10.04
C ASP A 651 -49.77 -0.91 11.03
N THR A 652 -49.03 0.19 11.18
CA THR A 652 -49.18 1.09 12.34
C THR A 652 -49.12 2.58 12.00
N GLY A 653 -48.95 2.94 10.73
CA GLY A 653 -48.94 4.33 10.25
C GLY A 653 -47.60 5.06 10.45
N ASP A 654 -47.63 6.37 10.23
CA ASP A 654 -46.43 7.19 10.15
C ASP A 654 -45.84 7.53 11.53
N VAL A 655 -44.52 7.48 11.62
CA VAL A 655 -43.73 8.01 12.73
C VAL A 655 -42.94 9.20 12.22
N GLU A 656 -43.28 10.39 12.70
CA GLU A 656 -42.63 11.65 12.32
C GLU A 656 -41.63 12.05 13.41
N ILE A 657 -40.40 12.36 13.02
CA ILE A 657 -39.33 12.84 13.88
C ILE A 657 -38.95 14.23 13.38
N ALA A 658 -39.00 15.23 14.26
CA ALA A 658 -38.65 16.61 13.91
C ALA A 658 -37.70 17.22 14.94
N GLU A 659 -36.70 17.95 14.47
CA GLU A 659 -35.82 18.75 15.32
C GLU A 659 -36.59 19.96 15.88
N LEU A 660 -36.46 20.17 17.18
CA LEU A 660 -37.00 21.33 17.89
C LEU A 660 -35.91 22.35 18.25
N ASP A 661 -34.71 21.86 18.56
CA ASP A 661 -33.57 22.70 18.94
C ASP A 661 -32.25 21.97 18.65
N TYR A 662 -31.20 22.73 18.32
CA TYR A 662 -29.86 22.22 18.04
C TYR A 662 -28.80 23.22 18.52
N ALA A 663 -27.88 22.75 19.37
CA ALA A 663 -26.79 23.55 19.90
C ALA A 663 -25.48 22.75 19.95
N VAL A 664 -24.37 23.38 19.54
CA VAL A 664 -23.02 22.85 19.74
C VAL A 664 -22.38 23.64 20.88
N MET A 665 -22.07 22.96 21.97
CA MET A 665 -21.60 23.58 23.21
C MET A 665 -20.16 23.13 23.54
N PRO A 666 -19.34 23.99 24.17
CA PRO A 666 -18.07 23.58 24.76
C PRO A 666 -18.26 22.51 25.85
N TRP A 667 -17.23 21.70 26.08
CA TRP A 667 -17.25 20.69 27.15
C TRP A 667 -17.42 21.27 28.56
N SER A 668 -17.07 22.53 28.78
CA SER A 668 -17.28 23.22 30.07
C SER A 668 -18.74 23.29 30.48
N ASP A 669 -19.64 23.28 29.50
CA ASP A 669 -21.08 23.48 29.69
C ASP A 669 -21.82 22.13 29.77
N ALA A 670 -21.08 21.02 29.65
CA ALA A 670 -21.63 19.67 29.72
C ALA A 670 -21.85 19.23 31.16
N GLU A 671 -23.07 18.80 31.51
CA GLU A 671 -23.33 18.27 32.84
C GLU A 671 -22.68 16.87 33.01
N PRO A 672 -22.09 16.56 34.18
CA PRO A 672 -21.45 15.27 34.46
C PRO A 672 -22.35 14.03 34.28
N GLY A 673 -23.66 14.22 34.17
CA GLY A 673 -24.65 13.15 34.02
C GLY A 673 -24.97 12.75 32.58
N TRP A 674 -24.59 13.54 31.58
CA TRP A 674 -24.99 13.31 30.17
C TRP A 674 -24.21 12.16 29.51
N PHE A 675 -22.99 11.89 29.96
CA PHE A 675 -22.10 10.90 29.39
C PHE A 675 -21.67 9.87 30.43
N GLU A 676 -21.34 8.67 29.98
CA GLU A 676 -20.71 7.69 30.86
C GLU A 676 -19.33 8.23 31.30
N PRO A 677 -19.00 8.18 32.60
CA PRO A 677 -17.69 8.62 33.07
C PRO A 677 -16.62 7.78 32.36
N MET A 678 -15.69 8.45 31.69
CA MET A 678 -14.55 7.82 31.06
C MET A 678 -13.83 7.04 32.15
N ARG A 679 -13.81 5.71 32.05
CA ARG A 679 -13.04 4.88 32.99
C ARG A 679 -11.58 5.26 32.82
N ALA A 680 -11.10 6.15 33.68
CA ALA A 680 -9.68 6.25 33.95
C ALA A 680 -9.23 4.84 34.34
N ALA A 681 -8.21 4.33 33.66
CA ALA A 681 -7.49 3.18 34.17
C ALA A 681 -7.02 3.53 35.59
N GLY A 682 -7.68 2.93 36.59
CA GLY A 682 -7.29 2.98 38.00
C GLY A 682 -7.51 4.30 38.74
N SER A 683 -8.75 4.64 39.09
CA SER A 683 -8.98 5.38 40.35
C SER A 683 -8.98 4.40 41.52
N GLY A 684 -7.79 4.12 42.05
CA GLY A 684 -7.62 3.76 43.46
C GLY A 684 -7.71 5.04 44.30
N VAL A 685 -8.55 5.00 45.33
CA VAL A 685 -8.95 6.10 46.21
C VAL A 685 -7.77 6.88 46.79
N ASN A 686 -7.74 8.21 46.63
CA ASN A 686 -6.86 9.10 47.40
C ASN A 686 -7.36 9.24 48.84
N GLY A 687 -6.60 8.72 49.80
CA GLY A 687 -6.41 9.37 51.10
C GLY A 687 -5.33 10.47 50.98
N PRO A 688 -5.34 11.52 51.83
CA PRO A 688 -4.68 12.77 51.51
C PRO A 688 -3.19 12.79 51.89
N GLY A 689 -2.39 13.33 50.98
CA GLY A 689 -1.10 13.93 51.28
C GLY A 689 0.09 13.19 50.68
N VAL A 690 0.53 13.65 49.49
CA VAL A 690 1.90 14.07 49.15
C VAL A 690 1.95 14.28 47.62
N HIS A 691 2.47 15.43 47.20
CA HIS A 691 2.63 15.85 45.79
C HIS A 691 3.45 14.84 44.96
N PRO A 692 3.08 14.51 43.70
CA PRO A 692 3.92 13.71 42.83
C PRO A 692 4.82 14.63 41.99
N LEU A 693 5.99 14.95 42.54
CA LEU A 693 7.21 14.98 41.73
C LEU A 693 8.01 13.76 42.19
N ILE A 694 8.54 12.99 41.24
CA ILE A 694 9.17 11.66 41.38
C ILE A 694 8.18 10.49 41.19
N THR A 695 7.86 10.15 39.93
CA THR A 695 7.95 8.76 39.42
C THR A 695 8.10 8.76 37.89
N ALA A 696 9.25 9.24 37.41
CA ALA A 696 9.90 8.60 36.27
C ALA A 696 10.83 7.52 36.84
N HIS A 697 10.86 6.36 36.20
CA HIS A 697 11.60 5.13 36.53
C HIS A 697 10.90 4.12 37.45
N LEU A 698 10.08 3.28 36.84
CA LEU A 698 10.28 1.83 36.87
C LEU A 698 10.02 1.30 35.46
N ALA A 699 11.06 0.72 34.86
CA ALA A 699 10.97 -0.02 33.61
C ALA A 699 9.91 -1.12 33.75
N ALA A 700 8.95 -1.17 32.84
CA ALA A 700 8.20 -2.40 32.61
C ALA A 700 9.24 -3.45 32.19
N LEU A 701 9.39 -4.51 32.99
CA LEU A 701 10.23 -5.64 32.62
C LEU A 701 9.79 -6.13 31.22
N PRO A 702 10.73 -6.46 30.31
CA PRO A 702 10.38 -7.04 29.02
C PRO A 702 9.58 -8.33 29.23
N LEU A 703 8.55 -8.57 28.41
CA LEU A 703 7.82 -9.83 28.44
C LEU A 703 8.79 -10.98 28.14
N THR A 704 8.56 -12.13 28.77
CA THR A 704 9.32 -13.34 28.45
C THR A 704 8.94 -13.88 27.07
N ASP A 705 9.85 -14.55 26.37
CA ASP A 705 9.57 -15.10 25.03
C ASP A 705 8.34 -16.03 25.03
N ALA A 706 8.14 -16.81 26.10
CA ALA A 706 6.97 -17.67 26.27
C ALA A 706 5.63 -16.89 26.34
N GLN A 707 5.62 -15.68 26.90
CA GLN A 707 4.43 -14.81 26.94
C GLN A 707 4.16 -14.15 25.59
N VAL A 708 5.21 -13.87 24.81
CA VAL A 708 5.07 -13.36 23.45
C VAL A 708 4.58 -14.47 22.51
N ASP A 709 5.06 -15.70 22.68
CA ASP A 709 4.58 -16.88 21.96
C ASP A 709 3.10 -17.15 22.24
N GLU A 710 2.67 -17.06 23.51
CA GLU A 710 1.26 -17.20 23.90
C GLU A 710 0.38 -16.14 23.25
N ALA A 711 0.83 -14.88 23.23
CA ALA A 711 0.13 -13.78 22.58
C ALA A 711 0.04 -13.97 21.05
N GLU A 712 1.09 -14.49 20.42
CA GLU A 712 1.09 -14.74 18.97
C GLU A 712 0.14 -15.88 18.61
N LEU A 713 0.20 -17.01 19.33
CA LEU A 713 -0.70 -18.13 19.12
C LEU A 713 -2.17 -17.73 19.34
N GLY A 714 -2.43 -16.91 20.37
CA GLY A 714 -3.77 -16.36 20.63
C GLY A 714 -4.27 -15.44 19.51
N ALA A 715 -3.40 -14.58 18.97
CA ALA A 715 -3.72 -13.74 17.81
C ALA A 715 -4.00 -14.57 16.55
N MET A 716 -3.18 -15.58 16.27
CA MET A 716 -3.35 -16.49 15.12
C MET A 716 -4.70 -17.23 15.19
N LEU A 717 -5.07 -17.74 16.38
CA LEU A 717 -6.36 -18.40 16.59
C LEU A 717 -7.54 -17.45 16.41
N ALA A 718 -7.45 -16.23 16.97
CA ALA A 718 -8.49 -15.22 16.83
C ALA A 718 -8.73 -14.83 15.35
N LEU A 719 -7.67 -14.68 14.57
CA LEU A 719 -7.76 -14.36 13.14
C LEU A 719 -8.34 -15.51 12.32
N HIS A 720 -7.93 -16.76 12.60
CA HIS A 720 -8.45 -17.95 11.94
C HIS A 720 -9.95 -18.13 12.16
N GLN A 721 -10.42 -18.00 13.40
CA GLN A 721 -11.85 -18.12 13.75
C GLN A 721 -12.70 -17.06 13.05
N LEU A 722 -12.14 -15.88 12.80
CA LEU A 722 -12.81 -14.81 12.08
C LEU A 722 -12.63 -14.90 10.56
N ARG A 723 -11.89 -15.88 10.02
CA ARG A 723 -11.50 -15.97 8.59
C ARG A 723 -10.79 -14.71 8.07
N ALA A 724 -10.02 -14.03 8.94
CA ALA A 724 -9.28 -12.81 8.59
C ALA A 724 -7.85 -13.08 8.12
N ASP A 725 -7.45 -14.34 8.14
CA ASP A 725 -6.20 -14.92 7.64
C ASP A 725 -6.27 -15.30 6.15
N ALA A 726 -7.45 -15.22 5.53
CA ALA A 726 -7.67 -15.65 4.15
C ALA A 726 -7.11 -14.67 3.10
N ASP A 727 -7.17 -13.36 3.34
CA ASP A 727 -6.93 -12.33 2.31
C ASP A 727 -5.51 -11.72 2.33
N ASN A 728 -4.58 -12.23 3.14
CA ASN A 728 -3.22 -11.67 3.36
C ASN A 728 -3.18 -10.17 3.73
N ARG A 729 -4.31 -9.59 4.13
CA ARG A 729 -4.48 -8.17 4.48
C ARG A 729 -4.21 -7.87 5.94
N VAL A 730 -3.97 -8.89 6.76
CA VAL A 730 -3.71 -8.79 8.20
C VAL A 730 -2.40 -9.51 8.52
N GLN A 731 -1.47 -8.80 9.15
CA GLN A 731 -0.13 -9.26 9.51
C GLN A 731 0.07 -9.23 11.03
N ILE A 732 0.83 -10.19 11.55
CA ILE A 732 1.16 -10.30 12.98
C ILE A 732 2.63 -9.92 13.17
N ILE A 733 2.89 -8.92 14.02
CA ILE A 733 4.21 -8.34 14.28
C ILE A 733 4.54 -8.49 15.77
N ARG A 734 5.55 -9.30 16.11
CA ARG A 734 6.04 -9.43 17.49
C ARG A 734 6.75 -8.14 17.95
N ARG A 735 6.64 -7.74 19.22
CA ARG A 735 7.37 -6.63 19.85
C ARG A 735 7.84 -7.05 21.25
N SER A 736 8.79 -6.31 21.84
CA SER A 736 9.25 -6.56 23.22
C SER A 736 8.17 -6.32 24.28
N SER A 737 7.09 -5.63 23.92
CA SER A 737 5.93 -5.33 24.75
C SER A 737 4.70 -6.19 24.46
N GLY A 738 4.76 -7.13 23.51
CA GLY A 738 3.63 -7.99 23.11
C GLY A 738 3.56 -8.24 21.60
N VAL A 739 2.40 -8.60 21.07
CA VAL A 739 2.15 -8.85 19.65
C VAL A 739 1.25 -7.75 19.09
N GLN A 740 1.61 -7.19 17.94
CA GLN A 740 0.79 -6.21 17.24
C GLN A 740 0.18 -6.85 16.00
N VAL A 741 -1.13 -6.69 15.80
CA VAL A 741 -1.82 -7.22 14.62
C VAL A 741 -2.21 -6.04 13.73
N LYS A 742 -1.53 -5.88 12.58
CA LYS A 742 -1.72 -4.77 11.65
C LYS A 742 -2.51 -5.25 10.44
N GLY A 743 -3.52 -4.52 10.00
CA GLY A 743 -4.23 -4.90 8.78
C GLY A 743 -5.19 -3.86 8.25
N ILE A 744 -5.57 -4.01 6.99
CA ILE A 744 -6.54 -3.13 6.33
C ILE A 744 -7.83 -3.93 6.09
N VAL A 745 -8.95 -3.37 6.49
CA VAL A 745 -10.28 -3.99 6.34
C VAL A 745 -11.21 -3.08 5.54
N GLU A 746 -12.24 -3.68 4.96
CA GLU A 746 -13.09 -3.02 3.98
C GLU A 746 -14.03 -2.00 4.64
N ASP A 747 -14.56 -2.33 5.82
CA ASP A 747 -15.53 -1.52 6.54
C ASP A 747 -15.26 -1.43 8.05
N ASP A 748 -15.92 -0.47 8.69
CA ASP A 748 -15.78 -0.23 10.14
C ASP A 748 -16.45 -1.32 11.00
N ALA A 749 -17.37 -2.10 10.43
CA ALA A 749 -18.04 -3.19 11.15
C ALA A 749 -17.07 -4.35 11.35
N ARG A 750 -16.36 -4.72 10.29
CA ARG A 750 -15.31 -5.74 10.25
C ARG A 750 -14.11 -5.32 11.09
N LYS A 751 -13.74 -4.04 11.06
CA LYS A 751 -12.74 -3.48 11.98
C LYS A 751 -13.12 -3.73 13.44
N ARG A 752 -14.34 -3.34 13.84
CA ARG A 752 -14.83 -3.49 15.22
C ARG A 752 -14.90 -4.96 15.65
N GLU A 753 -15.29 -5.86 14.76
CA GLU A 753 -15.31 -7.30 15.02
C GLU A 753 -13.90 -7.84 15.32
N LEU A 754 -12.92 -7.49 14.48
CA LEU A 754 -11.53 -7.90 14.66
C LEU A 754 -10.89 -7.28 15.90
N GLU A 755 -11.08 -5.98 16.14
CA GLU A 755 -10.58 -5.31 17.33
C GLU A 755 -11.18 -5.88 18.61
N MET A 756 -12.48 -6.19 18.62
CA MET A 756 -13.15 -6.78 19.78
C MET A 756 -12.50 -8.12 20.14
N ARG A 757 -12.30 -8.99 19.14
CA ARG A 757 -11.74 -10.32 19.37
C ARG A 757 -10.24 -10.30 19.72
N LEU A 758 -9.47 -9.42 19.08
CA LEU A 758 -8.02 -9.30 19.33
C LEU A 758 -7.71 -8.65 20.67
N ASN A 759 -8.54 -7.72 21.15
CA ASN A 759 -8.38 -7.10 22.47
C ASN A 759 -8.67 -8.07 23.64
N GLU A 760 -9.32 -9.22 23.39
CA GLU A 760 -9.51 -10.28 24.39
C GLU A 760 -8.23 -11.10 24.62
N VAL A 761 -7.25 -11.03 23.72
CA VAL A 761 -6.00 -11.78 23.82
C VAL A 761 -4.96 -10.97 24.61
N PRO A 762 -4.40 -11.50 25.71
CA PRO A 762 -3.37 -10.81 26.48
C PRO A 762 -2.15 -10.44 25.64
N HIS A 763 -1.61 -9.25 25.88
CA HIS A 763 -0.42 -8.73 25.18
C HIS A 763 -0.57 -8.58 23.66
N VAL A 764 -1.80 -8.61 23.11
CA VAL A 764 -2.08 -8.30 21.70
C VAL A 764 -2.58 -6.86 21.56
N ILE A 765 -2.05 -6.15 20.57
CA ILE A 765 -2.43 -4.77 20.23
C ILE A 765 -2.93 -4.75 18.79
N PRO A 766 -4.24 -4.62 18.54
CA PRO A 766 -4.76 -4.47 17.18
C PRO A 766 -4.44 -3.07 16.64
N ALA A 767 -3.99 -3.03 15.38
CA ALA A 767 -3.73 -1.85 14.57
C ALA A 767 -4.42 -2.05 13.21
N ILE A 768 -5.75 -2.15 13.26
CA ILE A 768 -6.61 -2.40 12.09
C ILE A 768 -7.15 -1.07 11.58
N PHE A 769 -7.03 -0.83 10.28
CA PHE A 769 -7.46 0.40 9.62
C PHE A 769 -8.49 0.10 8.53
N THR A 770 -9.42 1.01 8.29
CA THR A 770 -10.25 0.96 7.08
C THR A 770 -9.59 1.74 5.94
N PHE A 771 -9.97 1.43 4.70
CA PHE A 771 -9.51 2.21 3.54
C PHE A 771 -9.87 3.70 3.69
N ALA A 772 -11.06 4.01 4.21
CA ALA A 772 -11.50 5.38 4.48
C ALA A 772 -10.66 6.09 5.55
N GLU A 773 -10.22 5.39 6.59
CA GLU A 773 -9.34 5.95 7.63
C GLU A 773 -7.92 6.24 7.10
N LEU A 774 -7.40 5.38 6.22
CA LEU A 774 -6.13 5.60 5.52
C LEU A 774 -6.22 6.81 4.58
N GLU A 775 -7.35 6.98 3.86
CA GLU A 775 -7.59 8.16 3.02
C GLU A 775 -7.73 9.45 3.86
N HIS A 776 -8.39 9.39 5.02
CA HIS A 776 -8.55 10.54 5.91
C HIS A 776 -7.27 10.94 6.66
N GLN A 777 -6.38 9.99 6.98
CA GLN A 777 -5.06 10.31 7.53
C GLN A 777 -4.09 10.88 6.48
N SER A 778 -4.36 10.67 5.20
CA SER A 778 -3.50 11.13 4.09
C SER A 778 -3.72 12.59 3.67
N GLY A 779 -4.70 13.30 4.22
CA GLY A 779 -4.83 14.76 4.05
C GLY A 779 -5.01 15.27 2.61
N PHE A 780 -5.39 14.43 1.65
CA PHE A 780 -5.66 14.87 0.28
C PHE A 780 -7.08 15.45 0.15
N PRO A 781 -7.27 16.66 -0.42
CA PRO A 781 -8.57 17.03 -0.96
C PRO A 781 -8.90 16.15 -2.16
N ALA A 782 -10.11 15.61 -2.21
CA ALA A 782 -10.61 14.83 -3.34
C ALA A 782 -10.50 15.65 -4.64
N GLY A 783 -9.45 15.39 -5.43
CA GLY A 783 -9.45 15.71 -6.84
C GLY A 783 -10.54 14.90 -7.51
N GLU A 784 -11.34 15.55 -8.34
CA GLU A 784 -12.42 14.97 -9.13
C GLU A 784 -11.94 13.68 -9.80
N GLY A 785 -12.37 12.54 -9.25
CA GLY A 785 -12.14 11.22 -9.78
C GLY A 785 -13.01 11.02 -11.01
N GLY A 786 -12.47 11.45 -12.15
CA GLY A 786 -12.84 10.95 -13.45
C GLY A 786 -12.88 9.42 -13.42
N GLN A 787 -13.87 8.89 -14.11
CA GLN A 787 -14.01 7.48 -14.41
C GLN A 787 -12.67 6.95 -14.95
N ASN A 788 -11.93 6.23 -14.13
CA ASN A 788 -10.96 5.29 -14.66
C ASN A 788 -11.77 4.13 -15.26
N PRO A 789 -11.74 3.91 -16.58
CA PRO A 789 -12.26 2.66 -17.12
C PRO A 789 -11.46 1.53 -16.47
N ARG A 790 -12.17 0.53 -15.92
CA ARG A 790 -11.60 -0.79 -15.71
C ARG A 790 -10.85 -1.16 -17.00
N PRO A 791 -9.57 -1.55 -16.96
CA PRO A 791 -9.02 -2.30 -18.07
C PRO A 791 -9.86 -3.57 -18.14
N VAL A 792 -10.75 -3.62 -19.13
CA VAL A 792 -11.19 -4.90 -19.67
C VAL A 792 -9.91 -5.50 -20.20
N LEU A 793 -9.36 -6.45 -19.45
CA LEU A 793 -8.45 -7.44 -20.02
C LEU A 793 -9.21 -8.01 -21.21
N GLU A 794 -8.79 -7.63 -22.41
CA GLU A 794 -9.12 -8.38 -23.61
C GLU A 794 -8.70 -9.82 -23.31
N SER A 795 -9.70 -10.67 -23.15
CA SER A 795 -9.54 -12.11 -23.08
C SER A 795 -8.82 -12.53 -24.35
N ASP A 796 -7.52 -12.81 -24.23
CA ASP A 796 -6.78 -13.64 -25.15
C ASP A 796 -7.59 -14.91 -25.43
N GLU A 797 -7.61 -15.31 -26.69
CA GLU A 797 -8.40 -16.39 -27.28
C GLU A 797 -8.80 -17.49 -26.29
N GLU A 798 -10.11 -17.60 -26.07
CA GLU A 798 -10.81 -18.56 -25.20
C GLU A 798 -10.39 -20.02 -25.53
N LYS A 799 -9.28 -20.48 -24.93
CA LYS A 799 -8.85 -21.88 -24.98
C LYS A 799 -9.79 -22.68 -24.07
N VAL A 800 -10.71 -23.42 -24.68
CA VAL A 800 -11.64 -24.31 -23.96
C VAL A 800 -10.86 -25.28 -23.07
N SER A 801 -11.10 -25.23 -21.76
CA SER A 801 -10.39 -26.06 -20.77
C SER A 801 -10.76 -27.54 -20.87
N PRO A 802 -9.96 -28.47 -20.31
CA PRO A 802 -10.30 -29.89 -20.27
C PRO A 802 -11.65 -30.17 -19.58
N LEU A 803 -11.94 -29.45 -18.50
CA LEU A 803 -13.21 -29.53 -17.79
C LEU A 803 -14.38 -29.05 -18.66
N GLU A 804 -14.22 -27.90 -19.33
CA GLU A 804 -15.24 -27.38 -20.25
C GLU A 804 -15.48 -28.32 -21.43
N LYS A 805 -14.42 -28.90 -22.01
CA LYS A 805 -14.54 -29.92 -23.09
C LYS A 805 -15.33 -31.13 -22.61
N PHE A 806 -15.07 -31.60 -21.39
CA PHE A 806 -15.79 -32.75 -20.83
C PHE A 806 -17.27 -32.42 -20.57
N LEU A 807 -17.56 -31.28 -19.94
CA LEU A 807 -18.93 -30.89 -19.60
C LEU A 807 -19.76 -30.53 -20.85
N LEU A 808 -19.13 -29.97 -21.88
CA LEU A 808 -19.73 -29.78 -23.21
C LEU A 808 -20.17 -31.11 -23.85
N THR A 809 -19.44 -32.21 -23.63
CA THR A 809 -19.86 -33.54 -24.12
C THR A 809 -21.05 -34.13 -23.36
N LYS A 810 -21.29 -33.69 -22.12
CA LYS A 810 -22.44 -34.08 -21.30
C LYS A 810 -23.67 -33.19 -21.48
N GLY A 811 -23.53 -32.03 -22.12
CA GLY A 811 -24.63 -31.10 -22.41
C GLY A 811 -24.96 -30.12 -21.29
N GLU A 812 -24.02 -29.88 -20.37
CA GLU A 812 -24.16 -28.94 -19.25
C GLU A 812 -24.13 -27.47 -19.71
N SER A 813 -24.74 -26.57 -18.93
CA SER A 813 -24.78 -25.15 -19.28
C SER A 813 -23.46 -24.42 -18.98
N ARG A 814 -23.17 -23.35 -19.71
CA ARG A 814 -21.95 -22.55 -19.53
C ARG A 814 -21.82 -21.93 -18.13
N ASP A 815 -22.95 -21.60 -17.52
CA ASP A 815 -22.99 -21.03 -16.18
C ASP A 815 -22.68 -22.08 -15.10
N GLU A 816 -23.14 -23.33 -15.28
CA GLU A 816 -22.81 -24.46 -14.39
C GLU A 816 -21.33 -24.83 -14.50
N MET A 817 -20.78 -24.84 -15.71
CA MET A 817 -19.33 -25.07 -15.93
C MET A 817 -18.47 -24.05 -15.20
N SER A 818 -18.83 -22.76 -15.29
CA SER A 818 -18.08 -21.67 -14.64
C SER A 818 -18.17 -21.74 -13.11
N ARG A 819 -19.34 -22.09 -12.57
CA ARG A 819 -19.51 -22.27 -11.11
C ARG A 819 -18.68 -23.42 -10.58
N LEU A 820 -18.68 -24.55 -11.29
CA LEU A 820 -17.96 -25.73 -10.87
C LEU A 820 -16.44 -25.53 -10.95
N ALA A 821 -15.95 -24.86 -12.00
CA ALA A 821 -14.56 -24.45 -12.13
C ALA A 821 -14.10 -23.56 -10.96
N ASN A 822 -14.91 -22.55 -10.60
CA ASN A 822 -14.59 -21.66 -9.48
C ASN A 822 -14.56 -22.42 -8.14
N ARG A 823 -15.55 -23.27 -7.86
CA ARG A 823 -15.57 -24.05 -6.61
C ARG A 823 -14.35 -24.96 -6.46
N LEU A 824 -13.97 -25.66 -7.52
CA LEU A 824 -12.77 -26.53 -7.51
C LEU A 824 -11.49 -25.72 -7.30
N SER A 825 -11.37 -24.54 -7.91
CA SER A 825 -10.22 -23.64 -7.70
C SER A 825 -10.19 -23.12 -6.27
N ASP A 826 -11.32 -22.62 -5.76
CA ASP A 826 -11.44 -22.04 -4.42
C ASP A 826 -11.11 -23.08 -3.33
N SER A 827 -11.56 -24.33 -3.50
CA SER A 827 -11.27 -25.42 -2.57
C SER A 827 -9.81 -25.86 -2.64
N ALA A 828 -9.21 -25.93 -3.84
CA ALA A 828 -7.79 -26.26 -3.99
C ALA A 828 -6.87 -25.21 -3.35
N ASP A 829 -7.20 -23.94 -3.53
CA ASP A 829 -6.49 -22.82 -2.91
C ASP A 829 -6.67 -22.81 -1.38
N ALA A 830 -7.80 -23.29 -0.87
CA ALA A 830 -8.02 -23.46 0.56
C ALA A 830 -7.15 -24.61 1.12
N VAL A 831 -7.09 -25.75 0.45
CA VAL A 831 -6.23 -26.88 0.85
C VAL A 831 -4.75 -26.47 0.88
N ASP A 832 -4.26 -25.75 -0.14
CA ASP A 832 -2.87 -25.27 -0.22
C ASP A 832 -2.48 -24.33 0.92
N ARG A 833 -3.34 -23.35 1.18
CA ARG A 833 -3.12 -22.35 2.23
C ARG A 833 -3.15 -22.95 3.62
N GLU A 834 -4.16 -23.75 3.93
CA GLU A 834 -4.32 -24.36 5.25
C GLU A 834 -3.20 -25.38 5.55
N SER A 835 -2.77 -26.16 4.54
CA SER A 835 -1.61 -27.05 4.66
C SER A 835 -0.30 -26.28 4.92
N SER A 836 -0.07 -25.17 4.21
CA SER A 836 1.12 -24.33 4.40
C SER A 836 1.17 -23.71 5.80
N HIS A 837 0.04 -23.18 6.29
CA HIS A 837 -0.05 -22.63 7.64
C HIS A 837 0.16 -23.71 8.71
N LEU A 838 -0.36 -24.92 8.48
CA LEU A 838 -0.15 -26.05 9.38
C LEU A 838 1.32 -26.48 9.42
N ALA A 839 2.01 -26.49 8.27
CA ALA A 839 3.44 -26.79 8.19
C ALA A 839 4.28 -25.75 8.94
N GLU A 840 3.97 -24.46 8.79
CA GLU A 840 4.65 -23.38 9.52
C GLU A 840 4.48 -23.52 11.04
N LEU A 841 3.26 -23.79 11.50
CA LEU A 841 2.96 -24.01 12.92
C LEU A 841 3.75 -25.18 13.50
N ILE A 842 3.79 -26.31 12.77
CA ILE A 842 4.55 -27.48 13.19
C ILE A 842 6.04 -27.17 13.21
N HIS A 843 6.59 -26.56 12.16
CA HIS A 843 8.02 -26.24 12.08
C HIS A 843 8.46 -25.29 13.20
N ARG A 844 7.65 -24.28 13.51
CA ARG A 844 7.99 -23.23 14.49
C ARG A 844 7.80 -23.65 15.94
N TYR A 845 6.74 -24.38 16.26
CA TYR A 845 6.37 -24.65 17.65
C TYR A 845 6.54 -26.10 18.10
N ALA A 846 6.74 -27.07 17.19
CA ALA A 846 7.04 -28.44 17.58
C ALA A 846 8.40 -28.62 18.29
N PRO A 847 9.52 -27.99 17.89
CA PRO A 847 10.81 -28.20 18.56
C PRO A 847 10.84 -27.62 19.98
N ASP A 848 10.19 -26.48 20.22
CA ASP A 848 10.22 -25.75 21.49
C ASP A 848 8.91 -25.84 22.30
N ARG A 849 8.08 -26.86 22.04
CA ARG A 849 6.77 -27.06 22.73
C ARG A 849 6.89 -27.08 24.26
N GLN A 850 8.02 -27.53 24.81
CA GLN A 850 8.27 -27.55 26.25
C GLN A 850 8.53 -26.15 26.85
N GLN A 851 8.87 -25.17 26.04
CA GLN A 851 9.12 -23.78 26.45
C GLN A 851 7.82 -22.94 26.46
N LEU A 852 6.79 -23.38 25.72
CA LEU A 852 5.46 -22.79 25.76
C LEU A 852 4.80 -22.95 27.13
N THR A 853 4.02 -21.93 27.52
CA THR A 853 3.13 -21.97 28.69
C THR A 853 2.04 -23.04 28.51
N GLU A 854 1.39 -23.45 29.61
CA GLU A 854 0.27 -24.40 29.53
C GLU A 854 -0.86 -23.87 28.63
N ALA A 855 -1.17 -22.58 28.72
CA ALA A 855 -2.12 -21.90 27.85
C ALA A 855 -1.65 -21.85 26.38
N GLY A 856 -0.37 -21.54 26.12
CA GLY A 856 0.18 -21.56 24.76
C GLY A 856 0.09 -22.95 24.11
N ARG A 857 0.32 -24.02 24.87
CA ARG A 857 0.20 -25.40 24.36
C ARG A 857 -1.25 -25.77 24.01
N THR A 858 -2.22 -25.38 24.84
CA THR A 858 -3.63 -25.66 24.54
C THR A 858 -4.12 -24.87 23.32
N THR A 859 -3.69 -23.60 23.19
CA THR A 859 -3.98 -22.78 22.01
C THR A 859 -3.36 -23.37 20.74
N LEU A 860 -2.11 -23.84 20.79
CA LEU A 860 -1.45 -24.52 19.68
C LEU A 860 -2.20 -25.79 19.27
N ASP A 861 -2.57 -26.63 20.23
CA ASP A 861 -3.30 -27.89 19.96
C ASP A 861 -4.68 -27.61 19.35
N GLN A 862 -5.38 -26.57 19.83
CA GLN A 862 -6.64 -26.12 19.26
C GLN A 862 -6.46 -25.62 17.82
N LEU A 863 -5.47 -24.77 17.57
CA LEU A 863 -5.20 -24.22 16.24
C LEU A 863 -4.86 -25.33 15.24
N ILE A 864 -4.04 -26.30 15.63
CA ILE A 864 -3.72 -27.47 14.80
C ILE A 864 -4.99 -28.29 14.50
N ALA A 865 -5.91 -28.44 15.45
CA ALA A 865 -7.16 -29.17 15.25
C ALA A 865 -8.13 -28.43 14.31
N GLU A 866 -8.31 -27.11 14.48
CA GLU A 866 -9.16 -26.28 13.62
C GLU A 866 -8.64 -26.22 12.17
N ARG A 867 -7.32 -26.09 11.99
CA ARG A 867 -6.67 -26.12 10.67
C ARG A 867 -6.87 -27.46 9.96
N LYS A 868 -6.67 -28.58 10.67
CA LYS A 868 -6.94 -29.93 10.12
C LYS A 868 -8.40 -30.10 9.70
N ALA A 869 -9.34 -29.63 10.50
CA ALA A 869 -10.75 -29.69 10.16
C ALA A 869 -11.07 -28.87 8.90
N SER A 870 -10.42 -27.72 8.72
CA SER A 870 -10.56 -26.88 7.53
C SER A 870 -9.99 -27.55 6.27
N ILE A 871 -8.82 -28.21 6.36
CA ILE A 871 -8.25 -29.00 5.25
C ILE A 871 -9.21 -30.12 4.85
N LEU A 872 -9.73 -30.89 5.81
CA LEU A 872 -10.66 -31.99 5.53
C LEU A 872 -11.95 -31.48 4.88
N ALA A 873 -12.51 -30.38 5.37
CA ALA A 873 -13.72 -29.79 4.79
C ALA A 873 -13.51 -29.28 3.34
N ALA A 874 -12.33 -28.73 3.03
CA ALA A 874 -12.00 -28.31 1.67
C ALA A 874 -11.81 -29.51 0.72
N LEU A 875 -11.19 -30.60 1.19
CA LEU A 875 -11.06 -31.85 0.43
C LEU A 875 -12.43 -32.51 0.19
N ASP A 876 -13.33 -32.49 1.17
CA ASP A 876 -14.71 -33.00 1.02
C ASP A 876 -15.49 -32.19 -0.04
N GLU A 877 -15.27 -30.87 -0.13
CA GLU A 877 -15.88 -30.00 -1.15
C GLU A 877 -15.32 -30.26 -2.55
N GLU A 878 -14.02 -30.55 -2.68
CA GLU A 878 -13.42 -31.02 -3.95
C GLU A 878 -14.06 -32.33 -4.40
N GLU A 879 -14.15 -33.32 -3.51
CA GLU A 879 -14.76 -34.62 -3.82
C GLU A 879 -16.24 -34.46 -4.20
N HIS A 880 -16.99 -33.62 -3.48
CA HIS A 880 -18.39 -33.33 -3.78
C HIS A 880 -18.56 -32.65 -5.14
N SER A 881 -17.70 -31.66 -5.46
CA SER A 881 -17.72 -30.96 -6.75
C SER A 881 -17.40 -31.89 -7.92
N LEU A 882 -16.45 -32.81 -7.74
CA LEU A 882 -16.14 -33.84 -8.74
C LEU A 882 -17.30 -34.84 -8.92
N ALA A 883 -17.95 -35.22 -7.82
CA ALA A 883 -19.10 -36.12 -7.86
C ALA A 883 -20.33 -35.47 -8.54
N GLU A 884 -20.60 -34.19 -8.29
CA GLU A 884 -21.69 -33.43 -8.92
C GLU A 884 -21.53 -33.34 -10.44
N ALA A 885 -20.30 -33.19 -10.94
CA ALA A 885 -19.99 -33.26 -12.38
C ALA A 885 -20.09 -34.68 -12.99
N GLY A 886 -20.39 -35.70 -12.17
CA GLY A 886 -20.41 -37.10 -12.55
C GLY A 886 -19.05 -37.59 -13.02
N LEU A 887 -17.98 -37.15 -12.34
CA LEU A 887 -16.58 -37.49 -12.63
C LEU A 887 -16.06 -38.66 -11.78
N THR A 888 -16.89 -39.19 -10.89
CA THR A 888 -16.55 -40.21 -9.90
C THR A 888 -17.29 -41.53 -10.14
N ASP A 889 -17.19 -42.13 -11.34
CA ASP A 889 -17.62 -43.52 -11.51
C ASP A 889 -16.43 -44.46 -11.26
N SER A 890 -16.39 -44.99 -10.02
CA SER A 890 -15.63 -46.17 -9.56
C SER A 890 -14.10 -46.13 -9.64
N TYR A 891 -13.46 -45.51 -8.64
CA TYR A 891 -12.03 -45.72 -8.39
C TYR A 891 -11.79 -46.21 -6.96
N THR A 892 -11.72 -47.52 -6.78
CA THR A 892 -11.10 -48.14 -5.59
C THR A 892 -9.60 -48.23 -5.87
N SER A 893 -8.80 -47.31 -5.32
CA SER A 893 -7.34 -47.42 -5.37
C SER A 893 -6.80 -48.10 -4.10
N ASP A 894 -5.93 -49.10 -4.30
CA ASP A 894 -5.16 -49.73 -3.25
C ASP A 894 -4.27 -48.68 -2.57
N ILE A 895 -4.52 -48.40 -1.29
CA ILE A 895 -3.73 -47.46 -0.50
C ILE A 895 -2.35 -48.08 -0.25
N GLN A 896 -1.39 -47.81 -1.14
CA GLN A 896 0.02 -47.99 -0.80
C GLN A 896 0.38 -46.94 0.26
N LYS A 897 0.75 -47.41 1.46
CA LYS A 897 1.34 -46.62 2.54
C LYS A 897 2.69 -46.06 2.08
N THR A 898 2.63 -45.01 1.29
CA THR A 898 3.79 -44.22 0.93
C THR A 898 3.94 -43.14 1.99
N THR A 899 5.11 -43.06 2.60
CA THR A 899 5.47 -41.98 3.54
C THR A 899 5.57 -40.71 2.70
N LEU A 900 4.48 -39.95 2.61
CA LEU A 900 4.38 -38.79 1.74
C LEU A 900 4.48 -37.49 2.54
N ASP A 901 5.17 -36.52 1.96
CA ASP A 901 5.23 -35.13 2.41
C ASP A 901 3.90 -34.44 2.06
N ILE A 902 3.24 -33.84 3.05
CA ILE A 902 1.93 -33.18 2.88
C ILE A 902 2.06 -32.02 1.91
N GLU A 903 3.16 -31.26 1.98
CA GLU A 903 3.36 -30.10 1.12
C GLU A 903 3.45 -30.51 -0.36
N GLU A 904 4.10 -31.63 -0.65
CA GLU A 904 4.23 -32.14 -2.02
C GLU A 904 2.90 -32.68 -2.55
N ALA A 905 2.14 -33.41 -1.72
CA ALA A 905 0.79 -33.88 -2.08
C ALA A 905 -0.16 -32.71 -2.35
N THR A 906 -0.09 -31.65 -1.55
CA THR A 906 -0.95 -30.47 -1.71
C THR A 906 -0.61 -29.67 -2.97
N LYS A 907 0.68 -29.46 -3.26
CA LYS A 907 1.12 -28.84 -4.52
C LYS A 907 0.70 -29.66 -5.74
N GLN A 908 0.77 -30.98 -5.64
CA GLN A 908 0.29 -31.87 -6.69
C GLN A 908 -1.22 -31.74 -6.90
N ASN A 909 -2.02 -31.65 -5.82
CA ASN A 909 -3.46 -31.46 -5.88
C ASN A 909 -3.85 -30.16 -6.59
N SER A 910 -3.28 -29.03 -6.14
CA SER A 910 -3.50 -27.70 -6.74
C SER A 910 -3.14 -27.69 -8.23
N LYS A 911 -1.99 -28.26 -8.59
CA LYS A 911 -1.55 -28.37 -10.00
C LYS A 911 -2.54 -29.16 -10.87
N LEU A 912 -3.07 -30.27 -10.36
CA LEU A 912 -4.04 -31.09 -11.09
C LEU A 912 -5.39 -30.37 -11.24
N CYS A 913 -5.83 -29.61 -10.24
CA CYS A 913 -7.01 -28.74 -10.31
C CYS A 913 -6.83 -27.63 -11.35
N ASP A 914 -5.68 -26.95 -11.36
CA ASP A 914 -5.34 -25.93 -12.35
C ASP A 914 -5.29 -26.48 -13.78
N GLU A 915 -4.70 -27.67 -13.96
CA GLU A 915 -4.64 -28.34 -15.25
C GLU A 915 -6.05 -28.69 -15.76
N LEU A 916 -6.96 -29.07 -14.86
CA LEU A 916 -8.35 -29.39 -15.18
C LEU A 916 -9.17 -28.13 -15.54
N VAL A 917 -9.00 -27.04 -14.78
CA VAL A 917 -9.80 -25.80 -14.88
C VAL A 917 -9.31 -24.85 -15.97
N PHE A 918 -8.00 -24.66 -16.11
CA PHE A 918 -7.41 -23.68 -17.04
C PHE A 918 -6.71 -24.31 -18.25
N GLY A 919 -6.27 -25.57 -18.14
CA GLY A 919 -5.49 -26.27 -19.15
C GLY A 919 -4.03 -25.79 -19.24
N ASP A 920 -3.13 -26.67 -19.72
CA ASP A 920 -1.70 -26.33 -19.88
C ASP A 920 -1.36 -25.83 -21.30
N ALA A 921 -0.43 -24.89 -21.41
CA ALA A 921 -0.13 -24.14 -22.64
C ALA A 921 0.70 -24.90 -23.69
N GLY A 922 0.80 -26.22 -23.60
CA GLY A 922 1.56 -27.04 -24.55
C GLY A 922 0.90 -28.38 -24.86
N HIS A 923 0.46 -29.13 -23.84
CA HIS A 923 -0.15 -30.46 -23.97
C HIS A 923 -1.24 -30.66 -22.91
N SER A 924 -2.47 -30.25 -23.19
CA SER A 924 -3.57 -30.49 -22.27
C SER A 924 -3.98 -31.96 -22.32
N ARG A 925 -3.76 -32.71 -21.23
CA ARG A 925 -4.31 -34.06 -21.04
C ARG A 925 -5.84 -33.98 -21.01
N SER A 926 -6.52 -35.08 -21.33
CA SER A 926 -7.97 -35.11 -21.26
C SER A 926 -8.40 -35.10 -19.79
N ALA A 927 -9.60 -34.57 -19.48
CA ALA A 927 -10.14 -34.66 -18.13
C ALA A 927 -10.17 -36.12 -17.63
N GLN A 928 -10.38 -37.09 -18.53
CA GLN A 928 -10.39 -38.52 -18.22
C GLN A 928 -9.03 -39.05 -17.74
N ASP A 929 -7.92 -38.41 -18.10
CA ASP A 929 -6.57 -38.78 -17.65
C ASP A 929 -6.19 -38.09 -16.33
N ILE A 930 -6.70 -36.87 -16.11
CA ILE A 930 -6.38 -36.03 -14.94
C ILE A 930 -7.19 -36.48 -13.70
N LEU A 931 -8.46 -36.82 -13.89
CA LEU A 931 -9.37 -37.11 -12.78
C LEU A 931 -8.97 -38.29 -11.89
N PRO A 932 -8.42 -39.41 -12.41
CA PRO A 932 -7.94 -40.49 -11.56
C PRO A 932 -6.76 -40.08 -10.67
N GLU A 933 -5.84 -39.27 -11.20
CA GLU A 933 -4.69 -38.74 -10.45
C GLU A 933 -5.15 -37.76 -9.37
N LEU A 934 -6.13 -36.91 -9.69
CA LEU A 934 -6.70 -35.95 -8.75
C LEU A 934 -7.45 -36.66 -7.61
N ALA A 935 -8.34 -37.60 -7.94
CA ALA A 935 -9.07 -38.39 -6.95
C ALA A 935 -8.13 -39.18 -6.03
N GLN A 936 -7.05 -39.74 -6.57
CA GLN A 936 -6.03 -40.41 -5.77
C GLN A 936 -5.32 -39.44 -4.81
N THR A 937 -4.99 -38.24 -5.27
CA THR A 937 -4.32 -37.21 -4.47
C THR A 937 -5.21 -36.72 -3.32
N ILE A 938 -6.51 -36.50 -3.58
CA ILE A 938 -7.52 -36.15 -2.56
C ILE A 938 -7.59 -37.24 -1.48
N HIS A 939 -7.68 -38.52 -1.87
CA HIS A 939 -7.73 -39.63 -0.91
C HIS A 939 -6.44 -39.75 -0.09
N GLN A 940 -5.28 -39.53 -0.70
CA GLN A 940 -4.00 -39.52 -0.01
C GLN A 940 -3.93 -38.38 1.01
N LEU A 941 -4.30 -37.16 0.62
CA LEU A 941 -4.35 -36.00 1.51
C LEU A 941 -5.31 -36.22 2.68
N HIS A 942 -6.48 -36.80 2.43
CA HIS A 942 -7.45 -37.13 3.47
C HIS A 942 -6.85 -38.15 4.47
N ALA A 943 -6.21 -39.21 3.97
CA ALA A 943 -5.58 -40.22 4.82
C ALA A 943 -4.39 -39.69 5.64
N VAL A 944 -3.56 -38.82 5.05
CA VAL A 944 -2.41 -38.23 5.74
C VAL A 944 -2.86 -37.19 6.77
N THR A 945 -3.84 -36.35 6.44
CA THR A 945 -4.40 -35.35 7.36
C THR A 945 -5.04 -35.99 8.59
N LEU A 946 -5.72 -37.14 8.42
CA LEU A 946 -6.25 -37.94 9.53
C LEU A 946 -5.16 -38.62 10.38
N GLN A 947 -4.01 -38.95 9.79
CA GLN A 947 -2.88 -39.57 10.50
C GLN A 947 -2.03 -38.56 11.28
N LEU A 948 -2.13 -37.26 10.98
CA LEU A 948 -1.58 -36.21 11.83
C LEU A 948 -2.31 -36.24 13.18
N SER A 949 -1.77 -36.95 14.18
CA SER A 949 -2.28 -36.86 15.55
C SER A 949 -2.02 -35.47 16.14
N PRO A 950 -2.86 -34.98 17.06
CA PRO A 950 -2.41 -33.95 17.99
C PRO A 950 -1.18 -34.52 18.75
N LEU A 951 -0.07 -33.77 18.74
CA LEU A 951 1.21 -34.22 19.30
C LEU A 951 1.01 -34.83 20.70
N PRO A 952 1.54 -36.03 21.00
CA PRO A 952 1.16 -36.81 22.16
C PRO A 952 1.34 -36.04 23.48
N PRO A 953 0.46 -36.24 24.48
CA PRO A 953 0.62 -35.62 25.80
C PRO A 953 1.92 -36.13 26.44
N THR A 954 2.76 -35.21 26.90
CA THR A 954 3.97 -35.53 27.66
C THR A 954 3.59 -36.34 28.89
N ARG A 955 4.02 -37.61 28.93
CA ARG A 955 3.99 -38.47 30.12
C ARG A 955 4.72 -37.76 31.25
N THR A 956 3.98 -37.22 32.23
CA THR A 956 4.55 -36.83 33.52
C THR A 956 5.14 -38.09 34.17
N ALA A 957 6.46 -38.16 34.28
CA ALA A 957 7.14 -39.22 35.00
C ALA A 957 6.73 -39.19 36.49
N PRO A 958 6.40 -40.33 37.12
CA PRO A 958 6.10 -40.36 38.54
C PRO A 958 7.38 -40.05 39.32
N ARG A 959 7.26 -39.02 40.18
CA ARG A 959 8.23 -38.65 41.20
C ARG A 959 8.48 -39.87 42.09
N LYS A 960 9.64 -40.51 41.96
CA LYS A 960 10.10 -41.49 42.95
C LYS A 960 10.33 -40.74 44.26
N GLU A 961 9.45 -40.98 45.23
CA GLU A 961 9.85 -40.99 46.63
C GLU A 961 10.99 -42.00 46.75
N GLN A 962 12.17 -41.50 47.13
CA GLN A 962 13.20 -42.31 47.75
C GLN A 962 13.35 -41.79 49.17
N GLN A 963 12.77 -42.57 50.08
CA GLN A 963 13.22 -42.68 51.46
C GLN A 963 14.69 -43.13 51.47
N ASP A 964 15.38 -42.65 52.51
CA ASP A 964 16.76 -42.85 52.95
C ASP A 964 17.87 -42.04 52.26
#